data_AF-A0A915N792-F1
#
_entry.id   AF-A0A915N792-F1
#
_cell.length_a   1.000
_cell.length_b   1.000
_cell.length_c   1.000
_cell.angle_alpha   90.00
_cell.angle_beta   90.00
_cell.angle_gamma   90.00
#
_symmetry.space_group_name_H-M   'P 1'
#
loop_
_entity.id
_entity.type
_entity.pdbx_description
1 polymer ?
#
loop_
_entity_poly.entity_id
_entity_poly.type
_entity_poly.pdbx_seq_one_letter_code
_entity_poly.pdbx_strand_id
1 'polypeptide(L)'
;MPASALEEDLLEISKKLTRMSKDVDRQLGGAIDLIEALEKMPVNIEVLTKTRIGMVLNDFRKKVEDEKLAKRCKALIKRWKALLEEKAAQSRSSTRSRSPDESKTPVVENKRGDMNAVALNSKSRPMMNGISSGATDVRSKSVEMLLNALRSGEIPDGTLDPEDLARRIEKRLFDFHNGTGDKYKSALRSRVFNLRDKKNQALRENVLTGAVGAEKFATMTTEEMASEEMKKTREMFTKEGILEHQMSIQEGTPTDMFSIGSHNSSRVNTGLFVSPMFYSEPSLRSVARKSLNIYNELAATEAFEFNKCGRVYLSSSDESETQARRLLTRLVTDPSSSFQVEAIDCPSEMLARWPMLATEDLAVFSPLDATIDVAGLSRILADNCKEMGVQIFENCSIKKVLINEESRVYAVDTDEGFIDVMAFVDAAGIDSSLVDVLGLPDADHPVRITAHPCSFTFLSTDPLPHCQSSSQSQPVFVCMDENTFICPLKTKTICGGFTMEGGDLQALPPSSQTSKGSVTEWHMPTPVWDNFRIILRYLIDRCPELAQLSRGELMTSAEMYTPDMKPLIGESDQAKGFFLATGLNGQGVSFAGGLGSVLAEWILSGSSSIPVDKLELTRFLPLHSNPHYLYLRVPEIAFNTLKNPLSSHQCHTARNLRTSPIHHSLRDAGAVFAEIMGYERPLWYNTASNFDQDSDGPRLPRPSNFSGEDQLIGKPKWFPLVSKEYSTCRERVGLIDMTSFSKFDIQGADVVPLLQRLCSGNIDCPVGTTVYTGMQNDHGGYLTDLTLIAPTVQQVRLALWIKKWANEWKMNIQLQDVTNAFTALDIVGPASRALMSEVTGKTMSPNEFPSFSFREMHIGLAGPIRVISVTHCGELGWMLYIPNEVAQNVYEQLIEAGSLHGLKHCGYYALRHLRIEKFYVYWGQDIGSGTTPVECGRAFRVDFDKEFIGKEALQKQLDRGVNKRFVQLLLENHNLETDPWPQGEEPIYRNGKLAGWTTTAAYGFTLGCHVCLGYIENKEFGLTTEFLNKGSYEVELAGKRFTCKVNLHSPTLPMFSSEHPQHYRPTQ
;
A
#
# COMPACT_ATOMS: atom_id res chain seq x y z
N MET A 1 8.57 46.12 -10.29
CA MET A 1 7.74 44.91 -10.16
C MET A 1 8.15 44.17 -8.89
N PRO A 2 7.22 43.66 -8.08
CA PRO A 2 7.54 42.68 -7.03
C PRO A 2 8.17 41.43 -7.67
N ALA A 3 9.10 40.76 -6.99
CA ALA A 3 9.88 39.66 -7.55
C ALA A 3 9.03 38.47 -8.04
N SER A 4 7.86 38.24 -7.43
CA SER A 4 6.92 37.17 -7.81
C SER A 4 6.22 37.41 -9.15
N ALA A 5 5.81 38.65 -9.45
CA ALA A 5 5.14 38.98 -10.70
C ALA A 5 6.07 38.85 -11.92
N LEU A 6 7.35 39.25 -11.76
CA LEU A 6 8.36 39.09 -12.81
C LEU A 6 8.67 37.61 -13.08
N GLU A 7 8.60 36.76 -12.05
CA GLU A 7 8.83 35.31 -12.17
C GLU A 7 7.68 34.63 -12.93
N GLU A 8 6.42 34.98 -12.65
CA GLU A 8 5.25 34.48 -13.36
C GLU A 8 5.26 34.88 -14.84
N ASP A 9 5.54 36.16 -15.15
CA ASP A 9 5.63 36.67 -16.53
C ASP A 9 6.71 35.92 -17.32
N LEU A 10 7.88 35.67 -16.72
CA LEU A 10 8.97 34.94 -17.37
C LEU A 10 8.65 33.45 -17.56
N LEU A 11 7.91 32.84 -16.63
CA LEU A 11 7.48 31.45 -16.76
C LEU A 11 6.43 31.29 -17.87
N GLU A 12 5.54 32.28 -18.04
CA GLU A 12 4.57 32.31 -19.14
C GLU A 12 5.27 32.47 -20.49
N ILE A 13 6.22 33.40 -20.59
CA ILE A 13 7.06 33.56 -21.80
C ILE A 13 7.85 32.28 -22.09
N SER A 14 8.38 31.60 -21.07
CA SER A 14 9.08 30.31 -21.19
C SER A 14 8.20 29.22 -21.81
N LYS A 15 6.95 29.08 -21.34
CA LYS A 15 5.98 28.13 -21.87
C LYS A 15 5.63 28.45 -23.34
N LYS A 16 5.44 29.73 -23.67
CA LYS A 16 5.12 30.17 -25.04
C LYS A 16 6.30 29.90 -26.00
N LEU A 17 7.53 30.26 -25.64
CA LEU A 17 8.74 29.97 -26.42
C LEU A 17 8.98 28.46 -26.60
N THR A 18 8.70 27.65 -25.57
CA THR A 18 8.83 26.18 -25.65
C THR A 18 7.85 25.59 -26.66
N ARG A 19 6.59 26.05 -26.67
CA ARG A 19 5.59 25.66 -27.67
C ARG A 19 6.00 26.10 -29.08
N MET A 20 6.44 27.35 -29.22
CA MET A 20 6.93 27.91 -30.49
C MET A 20 8.16 27.16 -31.04
N SER A 21 8.99 26.58 -30.16
CA SER A 21 10.17 25.78 -30.57
C SER A 21 9.84 24.44 -31.24
N LYS A 22 8.56 24.04 -31.27
CA LYS A 22 8.08 22.82 -31.95
C LYS A 22 7.70 23.09 -33.43
N ASP A 23 7.37 24.34 -33.79
CA ASP A 23 6.91 24.71 -35.14
C ASP A 23 7.27 26.19 -35.44
N VAL A 24 8.56 26.42 -35.70
CA VAL A 24 9.19 27.75 -35.66
C VAL A 24 8.75 28.66 -36.82
N ASP A 25 8.55 28.10 -38.02
CA ASP A 25 8.32 28.88 -39.25
C ASP A 25 6.94 29.55 -39.31
N ARG A 26 5.93 28.98 -38.64
CA ARG A 26 4.56 29.52 -38.60
C ARG A 26 4.34 30.60 -37.54
N GLN A 27 5.25 30.77 -36.57
CA GLN A 27 5.05 31.62 -35.40
C GLN A 27 6.15 32.68 -35.19
N LEU A 28 6.91 32.99 -36.25
CA LEU A 28 8.07 33.89 -36.19
C LEU A 28 7.74 35.29 -35.65
N GLY A 29 6.58 35.86 -36.01
CA GLY A 29 6.16 37.19 -35.56
C GLY A 29 5.95 37.29 -34.05
N GLY A 30 5.21 36.34 -33.47
CA GLY A 30 5.00 36.28 -32.02
C GLY A 30 6.28 35.98 -31.24
N ALA A 31 7.23 35.27 -31.83
CA ALA A 31 8.53 35.05 -31.21
C ALA A 31 9.34 36.35 -31.11
N ILE A 32 9.31 37.22 -32.13
CA ILE A 32 10.02 38.51 -32.12
C ILE A 32 9.53 39.39 -30.96
N ASP A 33 8.21 39.45 -30.75
CA ASP A 33 7.59 40.25 -29.68
C ASP A 33 7.99 39.73 -28.28
N LEU A 34 8.03 38.40 -28.11
CA LEU A 34 8.44 37.78 -26.85
C LEU A 34 9.94 38.03 -26.57
N ILE A 35 10.80 37.99 -27.58
CA ILE A 35 12.22 38.32 -27.41
C ILE A 35 12.40 39.81 -27.08
N GLU A 36 11.63 40.70 -27.70
CA GLU A 36 11.68 42.13 -27.36
C GLU A 36 11.18 42.42 -25.94
N ALA A 37 10.15 41.70 -25.47
CA ALA A 37 9.71 41.77 -24.09
C ALA A 37 10.82 41.31 -23.13
N LEU A 38 11.49 40.19 -23.42
CA LEU A 38 12.61 39.67 -22.63
C LEU A 38 13.80 40.64 -22.56
N GLU A 39 14.09 41.39 -23.63
CA GLU A 39 15.16 42.40 -23.65
C GLU A 39 14.90 43.59 -22.70
N LYS A 40 13.62 43.91 -22.45
CA LYS A 40 13.19 45.04 -21.61
C LYS A 40 13.00 44.66 -20.14
N MET A 41 12.93 43.37 -19.82
CA MET A 41 12.70 42.88 -18.46
C MET A 41 13.98 42.88 -17.59
N PRO A 42 13.93 43.35 -16.34
CA PRO A 42 15.08 43.39 -15.43
C PRO A 42 15.32 42.02 -14.75
N VAL A 43 15.83 41.04 -15.51
CA VAL A 43 16.06 39.67 -15.02
C VAL A 43 17.31 39.58 -14.15
N ASN A 44 17.19 39.05 -12.93
CA ASN A 44 18.29 38.78 -12.00
C ASN A 44 18.62 37.27 -11.91
N ILE A 45 19.70 36.92 -11.21
CA ILE A 45 20.22 35.54 -11.16
C ILE A 45 19.24 34.57 -10.50
N GLU A 46 18.53 35.01 -9.47
CA GLU A 46 17.61 34.14 -8.73
C GLU A 46 16.44 33.71 -9.62
N VAL A 47 15.83 34.67 -10.30
CA VAL A 47 14.72 34.41 -11.23
C VAL A 47 15.18 33.62 -12.46
N LEU A 48 16.38 33.89 -12.98
CA LEU A 48 16.96 33.12 -14.10
C LEU A 48 17.18 31.64 -13.74
N THR A 49 17.58 31.36 -12.49
CA THR A 49 17.83 30.00 -12.00
C THR A 49 16.51 29.25 -11.77
N LYS A 50 15.51 29.91 -11.19
CA LYS A 50 14.19 29.33 -10.92
C LYS A 50 13.40 29.04 -12.21
N THR A 51 13.34 30.00 -13.13
CA THR A 51 12.51 29.88 -14.35
C THR A 51 13.17 29.07 -15.47
N ARG A 52 14.50 28.86 -15.41
CA ARG A 52 15.33 28.22 -16.46
C ARG A 52 15.15 28.81 -17.87
N ILE A 53 14.62 30.04 -17.99
CA ILE A 53 14.31 30.69 -19.27
C ILE A 53 15.52 30.80 -20.21
N GLY A 54 16.73 30.93 -19.67
CA GLY A 54 17.96 30.97 -20.47
C GLY A 54 18.25 29.69 -21.24
N MET A 55 17.83 28.52 -20.73
CA MET A 55 17.97 27.24 -21.44
C MET A 55 16.96 27.15 -22.60
N VAL A 56 15.69 27.50 -22.31
CA VAL A 56 14.61 27.53 -23.30
C VAL A 56 14.94 28.49 -24.44
N LEU A 57 15.44 29.69 -24.12
CA LEU A 57 15.87 30.68 -25.11
C LEU A 57 17.04 30.17 -25.99
N ASN A 58 17.97 29.41 -25.41
CA ASN A 58 19.09 28.84 -26.15
C ASN A 58 18.67 27.70 -27.08
N ASP A 59 17.71 26.87 -26.66
CA ASP A 59 17.17 25.81 -27.51
C ASP A 59 16.28 26.37 -28.62
N PHE A 60 15.50 27.41 -28.34
CA PHE A 60 14.80 28.18 -29.36
C PHE A 60 15.78 28.79 -30.38
N ARG A 61 16.84 29.46 -29.92
CA ARG A 61 17.89 30.04 -30.79
C ARG A 61 18.51 29.03 -31.76
N LYS A 62 18.71 27.77 -31.36
CA LYS A 62 19.31 26.73 -32.22
C LYS A 62 18.41 26.32 -33.39
N LYS A 63 17.10 26.57 -33.28
CA LYS A 63 16.07 26.12 -34.24
C LYS A 63 15.54 27.23 -35.14
N VAL A 64 15.96 28.48 -34.92
CA VAL A 64 15.52 29.65 -35.71
C VAL A 64 16.49 29.87 -36.87
N GLU A 65 15.96 29.94 -38.09
CA GLU A 65 16.74 30.24 -39.30
C GLU A 65 17.01 31.75 -39.50
N ASP A 66 16.19 32.63 -38.90
CA ASP A 66 16.40 34.09 -38.95
C ASP A 66 17.67 34.50 -38.18
N GLU A 67 18.69 34.89 -38.94
CA GLU A 67 20.01 35.23 -38.41
C GLU A 67 20.00 36.47 -37.49
N LYS A 68 19.07 37.42 -37.68
CA LYS A 68 18.95 38.62 -36.84
C LYS A 68 18.30 38.26 -35.49
N LEU A 69 17.24 37.45 -35.51
CA LEU A 69 16.58 36.98 -34.28
C LEU A 69 17.51 36.07 -33.47
N ALA A 70 18.23 35.16 -34.14
CA ALA A 70 19.22 34.31 -33.49
C ALA A 70 20.36 35.12 -32.82
N LYS A 71 20.78 36.25 -33.43
CA LYS A 71 21.75 37.18 -32.84
C LYS A 71 21.20 37.88 -31.59
N ARG A 72 19.94 38.31 -31.58
CA ARG A 72 19.27 38.91 -30.39
C ARG A 72 19.20 37.93 -29.23
N CYS A 73 18.74 36.69 -29.48
CA CYS A 73 18.72 35.63 -28.47
C CYS A 73 20.12 35.34 -27.91
N LYS A 74 21.15 35.29 -28.77
CA LYS A 74 22.54 35.08 -28.35
C LYS A 74 23.06 36.19 -27.44
N ALA A 75 22.69 37.45 -27.71
CA ALA A 75 23.09 38.61 -26.90
C ALA A 75 22.46 38.57 -25.51
N LEU A 76 21.16 38.26 -25.42
CA LEU A 76 20.44 38.04 -24.15
C LEU A 76 21.09 36.92 -23.31
N ILE A 77 21.36 35.76 -23.92
CA ILE A 77 22.02 34.64 -23.24
C ILE A 77 23.40 35.06 -22.72
N LYS A 78 24.18 35.83 -23.50
CA LYS A 78 25.49 36.32 -23.07
C LYS A 78 25.38 37.27 -21.87
N ARG A 79 24.39 38.18 -21.89
CA ARG A 79 24.11 39.12 -20.78
C ARG A 79 23.76 38.37 -19.49
N TRP A 80 22.91 37.35 -19.58
CA TRP A 80 22.52 36.54 -18.42
C TRP A 80 23.61 35.60 -17.93
N LYS A 81 24.46 35.06 -18.82
CA LYS A 81 25.64 34.29 -18.43
C LYS A 81 26.66 35.11 -17.64
N ALA A 82 26.88 36.38 -18.03
CA ALA A 82 27.76 37.27 -17.28
C ALA A 82 27.31 37.45 -15.82
N LEU A 83 25.99 37.54 -15.57
CA LEU A 83 25.45 37.61 -14.21
C LEU A 83 25.77 36.34 -13.40
N LEU A 84 25.66 35.15 -14.00
CA LEU A 84 25.99 33.88 -13.35
C LEU A 84 27.50 33.74 -13.06
N GLU A 85 28.35 34.20 -13.98
CA GLU A 85 29.80 34.20 -13.82
C GLU A 85 30.27 35.17 -12.72
N GLU A 86 29.61 36.31 -12.57
CA GLU A 86 29.88 37.30 -11.51
C GLU A 86 29.56 36.74 -10.10
N LYS A 87 28.45 36.00 -9.95
CA LYS A 87 28.12 35.27 -8.72
C LYS A 87 29.09 34.11 -8.44
N ALA A 88 29.56 33.42 -9.48
CA ALA A 88 30.57 32.36 -9.35
C ALA A 88 31.97 32.91 -8.99
N ALA A 89 32.31 34.13 -9.42
CA ALA A 89 33.53 34.82 -9.02
C ALA A 89 33.46 35.30 -7.56
N GLN A 90 32.29 35.80 -7.11
CA GLN A 90 32.06 36.17 -5.71
C GLN A 90 32.14 34.95 -4.78
N SER A 91 31.61 33.79 -5.17
CA SER A 91 31.70 32.55 -4.38
C SER A 91 33.10 31.92 -4.37
N ARG A 92 33.96 32.22 -5.35
CA ARG A 92 35.37 31.77 -5.35
C ARG A 92 36.29 32.65 -4.50
N SER A 93 35.91 33.89 -4.22
CA SER A 93 36.67 34.78 -3.31
C SER A 93 36.47 34.45 -1.83
N SER A 94 35.36 33.79 -1.48
CA SER A 94 35.04 33.34 -0.11
C SER A 94 35.69 32.02 0.30
N THR A 95 36.47 31.37 -0.58
CA THR A 95 36.97 30.00 -0.36
C THR A 95 38.49 29.89 -0.42
N ARG A 96 39.21 30.85 0.20
CA ARG A 96 40.67 30.79 0.35
C ARG A 96 41.13 31.10 1.78
N SER A 97 41.05 30.10 2.68
CA SER A 97 41.95 30.00 3.84
C SER A 97 42.05 28.55 4.38
N ARG A 98 43.17 27.89 4.03
CA ARG A 98 43.85 26.72 4.66
C ARG A 98 43.09 25.37 4.70
N SER A 99 43.66 24.22 4.36
CA SER A 99 45.08 23.81 4.16
C SER A 99 45.16 22.47 3.39
N PRO A 100 46.31 22.15 2.75
CA PRO A 100 46.47 20.97 1.88
C PRO A 100 47.26 19.82 2.54
N ASP A 101 46.95 18.59 2.14
CA ASP A 101 47.86 17.48 1.75
C ASP A 101 47.02 16.19 1.60
N GLU A 102 47.27 15.21 0.74
CA GLU A 102 48.17 15.03 -0.42
C GLU A 102 47.68 13.71 -1.08
N SER A 103 47.73 13.59 -2.41
CA SER A 103 48.22 12.39 -3.12
C SER A 103 47.93 12.46 -4.63
N LYS A 104 48.99 12.71 -5.39
CA LYS A 104 49.50 11.87 -6.50
C LYS A 104 50.41 12.70 -7.41
N THR A 105 51.71 12.56 -7.15
CA THR A 105 52.85 12.49 -8.10
C THR A 105 52.75 13.24 -9.43
N PRO A 106 53.62 14.24 -9.66
CA PRO A 106 53.85 14.83 -10.97
C PRO A 106 55.06 14.19 -11.67
N VAL A 107 55.00 14.14 -13.00
CA VAL A 107 56.18 14.06 -13.85
C VAL A 107 56.34 15.45 -14.47
N VAL A 108 57.51 16.06 -14.30
CA VAL A 108 58.35 16.59 -15.38
C VAL A 108 59.59 17.24 -14.74
N GLU A 109 60.74 16.69 -15.13
CA GLU A 109 62.08 17.19 -14.92
C GLU A 109 62.24 18.64 -15.42
N ASN A 110 63.04 19.47 -14.75
CA ASN A 110 64.51 19.49 -14.91
C ASN A 110 65.08 20.77 -14.25
N LYS A 111 66.09 20.56 -13.40
CA LYS A 111 67.43 21.20 -13.39
C LYS A 111 67.49 22.74 -13.43
N ARG A 112 68.34 23.43 -12.69
CA ARG A 112 69.61 23.17 -11.97
C ARG A 112 69.84 24.48 -11.21
N GLY A 113 70.30 24.51 -9.98
CA GLY A 113 71.67 24.19 -9.56
C GLY A 113 71.95 25.17 -8.40
N ASP A 114 72.41 24.63 -7.28
CA ASP A 114 73.79 24.84 -6.79
C ASP A 114 73.98 26.21 -6.13
N MET A 115 74.61 26.36 -4.97
CA MET A 115 75.29 25.43 -4.08
C MET A 115 75.66 26.26 -2.83
N ASN A 116 75.70 25.60 -1.67
CA ASN A 116 76.71 25.80 -0.61
C ASN A 116 76.70 27.13 0.16
N ALA A 117 77.02 27.19 1.46
CA ALA A 117 77.60 26.20 2.36
C ALA A 117 77.62 26.75 3.80
N VAL A 118 77.55 25.82 4.77
CA VAL A 118 78.43 25.74 5.98
C VAL A 118 78.25 26.83 7.05
N ALA A 119 78.22 26.58 8.37
CA ALA A 119 78.15 25.38 9.19
C ALA A 119 78.08 25.82 10.67
N LEU A 120 77.46 24.95 11.49
CA LEU A 120 77.86 24.55 12.85
C LEU A 120 78.30 25.62 13.86
N ASN A 121 77.55 25.72 14.97
CA ASN A 121 78.04 25.09 16.20
C ASN A 121 76.95 24.71 17.21
N SER A 122 77.29 23.66 17.92
CA SER A 122 76.56 22.84 18.90
C SER A 122 76.46 23.46 20.30
N LYS A 123 75.48 23.02 21.12
CA LYS A 123 75.71 22.21 22.35
C LYS A 123 74.43 21.95 23.16
N SER A 124 74.52 20.86 23.91
CA SER A 124 73.50 20.08 24.61
C SER A 124 72.98 20.64 25.95
N ARG A 125 71.75 20.18 26.30
CA ARG A 125 70.94 20.20 27.55
C ARG A 125 71.66 20.43 28.90
N PRO A 126 71.00 21.12 29.86
CA PRO A 126 70.14 20.42 30.84
C PRO A 126 68.79 21.11 31.24
N MET A 127 67.85 20.25 31.67
CA MET A 127 66.74 20.33 32.65
C MET A 127 66.03 21.66 33.08
N MET A 128 64.69 21.51 33.16
CA MET A 128 63.71 21.96 34.18
C MET A 128 63.25 23.43 34.36
N ASN A 129 61.91 23.53 34.35
CA ASN A 129 60.98 24.40 35.10
C ASN A 129 60.93 25.92 34.84
N GLY A 130 59.74 26.39 34.44
CA GLY A 130 59.18 27.64 34.94
C GLY A 130 58.55 28.59 33.91
N ILE A 131 57.25 28.85 34.13
CA ILE A 131 56.52 30.12 33.92
C ILE A 131 55.72 30.31 32.61
N SER A 132 54.47 30.70 32.85
CA SER A 132 53.35 31.00 31.96
C SER A 132 53.56 32.16 30.97
N SER A 133 53.10 32.01 29.73
CA SER A 133 52.95 33.16 28.81
C SER A 133 51.72 33.13 27.88
N GLY A 134 50.85 32.11 27.93
CA GLY A 134 49.70 32.01 27.02
C GLY A 134 48.43 32.78 27.45
N ALA A 135 48.22 33.01 28.75
CA ALA A 135 47.00 33.63 29.25
C ALA A 135 46.98 35.17 29.07
N THR A 136 48.14 35.82 29.14
CA THR A 136 48.26 37.29 29.06
C THR A 136 47.91 37.82 27.67
N ASP A 137 48.30 37.12 26.60
CA ASP A 137 48.05 37.52 25.21
C ASP A 137 46.55 37.47 24.85
N VAL A 138 45.85 36.42 25.30
CA VAL A 138 44.40 36.28 25.08
C VAL A 138 43.62 37.38 25.79
N ARG A 139 44.01 37.71 27.02
CA ARG A 139 43.33 38.73 27.82
C ARG A 139 43.53 40.13 27.27
N SER A 140 44.73 40.47 26.80
CA SER A 140 45.00 41.74 26.12
C SER A 140 44.14 41.91 24.87
N LYS A 141 43.97 40.84 24.07
CA LYS A 141 43.10 40.86 22.89
C LYS A 141 41.62 40.96 23.25
N SER A 142 41.18 40.36 24.36
CA SER A 142 39.82 40.50 24.88
C SER A 142 39.49 41.94 25.26
N VAL A 143 40.41 42.63 25.94
CA VAL A 143 40.27 44.06 26.27
C VAL A 143 40.14 44.89 25.00
N GLU A 144 40.95 44.62 23.98
CA GLU A 144 40.88 45.33 22.70
C GLU A 144 39.54 45.12 21.98
N MET A 145 39.00 43.90 21.99
CA MET A 145 37.68 43.61 21.41
C MET A 145 36.55 44.36 22.12
N LEU A 146 36.59 44.43 23.46
CA LEU A 146 35.62 45.20 24.25
C LEU A 146 35.76 46.70 24.02
N LEU A 147 36.99 47.21 23.96
CA LEU A 147 37.28 48.61 23.68
C LEU A 147 36.74 49.03 22.31
N ASN A 148 36.97 48.21 21.29
CA ASN A 148 36.47 48.45 19.93
C ASN A 148 34.94 48.41 19.88
N ALA A 149 34.29 47.57 20.69
CA ALA A 149 32.84 47.52 20.79
C ALA A 149 32.26 48.75 21.51
N LEU A 150 32.92 49.22 22.58
CA LEU A 150 32.51 50.44 23.29
C LEU A 150 32.63 51.69 22.39
N ARG A 151 33.65 51.72 21.52
CA ARG A 151 33.92 52.81 20.57
C ARG A 151 33.14 52.70 19.24
N SER A 152 32.25 51.72 19.05
CA SER A 152 31.62 51.47 17.74
C SER A 152 30.48 52.43 17.35
N GLY A 153 30.35 53.59 17.99
CA GLY A 153 29.34 54.63 17.73
C GLY A 153 29.64 55.93 18.48
N GLU A 154 28.81 56.96 18.33
CA GLU A 154 29.01 58.27 18.99
C GLU A 154 29.17 58.13 20.52
N ILE A 155 30.08 58.91 21.11
CA ILE A 155 30.44 58.84 22.53
C ILE A 155 29.62 59.92 23.27
N PRO A 156 28.69 59.55 24.17
CA PRO A 156 27.85 60.52 24.89
C PRO A 156 28.64 61.43 25.85
N ASP A 157 28.13 62.63 26.13
CA ASP A 157 28.68 63.53 27.15
C ASP A 157 28.61 62.89 28.56
N GLY A 158 29.72 62.91 29.30
CA GLY A 158 29.83 62.25 30.61
C GLY A 158 30.32 60.79 30.58
N THR A 159 30.90 60.33 29.47
CA THR A 159 31.44 58.98 29.31
C THR A 159 32.62 58.70 30.25
N LEU A 160 32.58 57.57 30.95
CA LEU A 160 33.71 56.99 31.70
C LEU A 160 34.80 56.54 30.72
N ASP A 161 36.08 56.59 31.12
CA ASP A 161 37.21 56.17 30.27
C ASP A 161 36.96 54.76 29.67
N PRO A 162 36.74 54.63 28.35
CA PRO A 162 36.41 53.36 27.72
C PRO A 162 37.53 52.32 27.85
N GLU A 163 38.78 52.75 28.00
CA GLU A 163 39.91 51.83 28.20
C GLU A 163 39.91 51.22 29.61
N ASP A 164 39.63 52.02 30.63
CA ASP A 164 39.44 51.53 32.00
C ASP A 164 38.22 50.59 32.08
N LEU A 165 37.12 50.97 31.43
CA LEU A 165 35.89 50.19 31.40
C LEU A 165 36.09 48.81 30.74
N ALA A 166 36.78 48.76 29.60
CA ALA A 166 37.09 47.50 28.92
C ALA A 166 37.97 46.59 29.77
N ARG A 167 38.96 47.14 30.48
CA ARG A 167 39.82 46.37 31.40
C ARG A 167 39.05 45.82 32.60
N ARG A 168 38.12 46.61 33.16
CA ARG A 168 37.30 46.19 34.30
C ARG A 168 36.30 45.11 33.91
N ILE A 169 35.62 45.25 32.77
CA ILE A 169 34.72 44.21 32.24
C ILE A 169 35.49 42.91 31.98
N GLU A 170 36.65 42.98 31.32
CA GLU A 170 37.47 41.78 31.04
C GLU A 170 37.96 41.12 32.33
N LYS A 171 38.47 41.90 33.28
CA LYS A 171 38.97 41.40 34.55
C LYS A 171 37.88 40.63 35.28
N ARG A 172 36.66 41.19 35.34
CA ARG A 172 35.53 40.52 35.97
C ARG A 172 35.09 39.26 35.22
N LEU A 173 35.12 39.28 33.90
CA LEU A 173 34.81 38.12 33.07
C LEU A 173 35.79 36.96 33.32
N PHE A 174 37.07 37.29 33.46
CA PHE A 174 38.14 36.33 33.77
C PHE A 174 37.97 35.76 35.17
N ASP A 175 37.73 36.61 36.17
CA ASP A 175 37.54 36.19 37.56
C ASP A 175 36.30 35.29 37.72
N PHE A 176 35.22 35.58 36.99
CA PHE A 176 33.98 34.79 37.05
C PHE A 176 34.13 33.40 36.41
N HIS A 177 34.86 33.29 35.30
CA HIS A 177 35.05 32.01 34.60
C HIS A 177 36.32 31.26 35.01
N ASN A 178 37.13 31.85 35.89
CA ASN A 178 38.37 31.29 36.43
C ASN A 178 39.33 30.76 35.35
N GLY A 179 39.45 31.49 34.22
CA GLY A 179 40.30 31.12 33.09
C GLY A 179 39.80 31.62 31.73
N THR A 180 40.60 31.44 30.68
CA THR A 180 40.31 31.87 29.29
C THR A 180 39.74 30.74 28.40
N GLY A 181 38.97 29.82 28.99
CA GLY A 181 38.36 28.67 28.29
C GLY A 181 37.17 29.04 27.40
N ASP A 182 36.47 28.04 26.84
CA ASP A 182 35.40 28.27 25.87
C ASP A 182 34.19 29.02 26.44
N LYS A 183 33.88 28.81 27.73
CA LYS A 183 32.83 29.58 28.44
C LYS A 183 33.17 31.07 28.51
N TYR A 184 34.43 31.42 28.82
CA TYR A 184 34.92 32.81 28.82
C TYR A 184 34.88 33.42 27.41
N LYS A 185 35.34 32.69 26.39
CA LYS A 185 35.33 33.20 25.00
C LYS A 185 33.90 33.40 24.47
N SER A 186 32.98 32.49 24.80
CA SER A 186 31.56 32.62 24.45
C SER A 186 30.92 33.82 25.15
N ALA A 187 31.19 33.96 26.45
CA ALA A 187 30.76 35.10 27.25
C ALA A 187 31.26 36.43 26.68
N LEU A 188 32.55 36.53 26.31
CA LEU A 188 33.15 37.72 25.71
C LEU A 188 32.49 38.09 24.38
N ARG A 189 32.32 37.10 23.48
CA ARG A 189 31.66 37.32 22.17
C ARG A 189 30.24 37.85 22.33
N SER A 190 29.49 37.34 23.32
CA SER A 190 28.15 37.82 23.62
C SER A 190 28.12 39.29 24.04
N ARG A 191 29.05 39.74 24.91
CA ARG A 191 29.12 41.15 25.35
C ARG A 191 29.53 42.06 24.20
N VAL A 192 30.52 41.65 23.41
CA VAL A 192 30.95 42.38 22.22
C VAL A 192 29.82 42.49 21.19
N PHE A 193 29.04 41.43 20.99
CA PHE A 193 27.90 41.44 20.07
C PHE A 193 26.81 42.41 20.55
N ASN A 194 26.39 42.32 21.82
CA ASN A 194 25.34 43.18 22.36
C ASN A 194 25.74 44.67 22.42
N LEU A 195 27.02 44.98 22.68
CA LEU A 195 27.52 46.37 22.63
C LEU A 195 27.53 46.94 21.21
N ARG A 196 27.62 46.09 20.17
CA ARG A 196 27.61 46.52 18.76
C ARG A 196 26.23 46.48 18.11
N ASP A 197 25.21 46.00 18.83
CA ASP A 197 23.87 45.87 18.29
C ASP A 197 23.22 47.24 18.10
N LYS A 198 22.96 47.60 16.83
CA LYS A 198 22.30 48.86 16.46
C LYS A 198 20.86 48.95 16.97
N LYS A 199 20.22 47.82 17.29
CA LYS A 199 18.87 47.76 17.86
C LYS A 199 18.85 47.90 19.39
N ASN A 200 20.01 47.91 20.04
CA ASN A 200 20.15 48.03 21.49
C ASN A 200 21.20 49.08 21.91
N GLN A 201 21.12 50.27 21.31
CA GLN A 201 22.09 51.36 21.56
C GLN A 201 22.08 51.84 23.02
N ALA A 202 20.91 51.79 23.67
CA ALA A 202 20.73 52.17 25.07
C ALA A 202 21.61 51.33 26.03
N LEU A 203 21.83 50.04 25.75
CA LEU A 203 22.71 49.22 26.58
C LEU A 203 24.17 49.72 26.55
N ARG A 204 24.66 50.08 25.36
CA ARG A 204 26.03 50.61 25.20
C ARG A 204 26.17 51.96 25.90
N GLU A 205 25.19 52.85 25.75
CA GLU A 205 25.17 54.16 26.40
C GLU A 205 25.13 54.04 27.92
N ASN A 206 24.31 53.14 28.45
CA ASN A 206 24.20 52.87 29.89
C ASN A 206 25.50 52.30 30.47
N VAL A 207 26.23 51.50 29.71
CA VAL A 207 27.56 50.98 30.12
C VAL A 207 28.60 52.11 30.09
N LEU A 208 28.61 52.96 29.05
CA LEU A 208 29.56 54.08 28.90
C LEU A 208 29.37 55.19 29.95
N THR A 209 28.13 55.47 30.33
CA THR A 209 27.76 56.49 31.35
C THR A 209 27.79 55.95 32.78
N GLY A 210 28.03 54.65 32.96
CA GLY A 210 28.12 53.99 34.27
C GLY A 210 26.77 53.61 34.90
N ALA A 211 25.64 53.83 34.23
CA ALA A 211 24.32 53.36 34.66
C ALA A 211 24.25 51.83 34.78
N VAL A 212 25.00 51.11 33.93
CA VAL A 212 25.32 49.68 34.12
C VAL A 212 26.81 49.57 34.40
N GLY A 213 27.16 49.34 35.66
CA GLY A 213 28.56 49.19 36.06
C GLY A 213 29.26 48.01 35.36
N ALA A 214 30.55 48.19 35.06
CA ALA A 214 31.41 47.19 34.39
C ALA A 214 31.31 45.78 35.00
N GLU A 215 31.27 45.71 36.34
CA GLU A 215 31.21 44.45 37.08
C GLU A 215 29.88 43.71 36.85
N LYS A 216 28.78 44.46 36.80
CA LYS A 216 27.44 43.91 36.55
C LYS A 216 27.32 43.45 35.11
N PHE A 217 27.76 44.29 34.16
CA PHE A 217 27.72 43.97 32.73
C PHE A 217 28.50 42.69 32.38
N ALA A 218 29.63 42.46 33.03
CA ALA A 218 30.44 41.26 32.82
C ALA A 218 29.69 39.96 33.17
N THR A 219 28.75 40.00 34.11
CA THR A 219 28.01 38.80 34.58
C THR A 219 26.55 38.75 34.13
N MET A 220 26.04 39.78 33.43
CA MET A 220 24.65 39.80 32.96
C MET A 220 24.34 38.64 32.02
N THR A 221 23.12 38.09 32.12
CA THR A 221 22.66 37.03 31.21
C THR A 221 22.35 37.59 29.81
N THR A 222 22.26 36.69 28.82
CA THR A 222 21.83 37.06 27.46
C THR A 222 20.43 37.66 27.39
N GLU A 223 19.58 37.32 28.36
CA GLU A 223 18.23 37.88 28.49
C GLU A 223 18.27 39.29 29.07
N GLU A 224 19.08 39.51 30.11
CA GLU A 224 19.25 40.82 30.73
C GLU A 224 19.86 41.85 29.77
N MET A 225 20.74 41.41 28.88
CA MET A 225 21.37 42.25 27.84
C MET A 225 20.49 42.45 26.59
N ALA A 226 19.35 41.79 26.45
CA ALA A 226 18.49 41.95 25.28
C ALA A 226 17.83 43.35 25.24
N SER A 227 17.48 43.82 24.03
CA SER A 227 16.72 45.07 23.88
C SER A 227 15.34 44.97 24.52
N GLU A 228 14.78 46.11 24.95
CA GLU A 228 13.42 46.21 25.50
C GLU A 228 12.36 45.58 24.58
N GLU A 229 12.53 45.75 23.27
CA GLU A 229 11.64 45.17 22.26
C GLU A 229 11.72 43.63 22.25
N MET A 230 12.94 43.06 22.24
CA MET A 230 13.14 41.60 22.32
C MET A 230 12.69 41.00 23.65
N LYS A 231 12.82 41.73 24.77
CA LYS A 231 12.29 41.31 26.08
C LYS A 231 10.77 41.24 26.05
N LYS A 232 10.10 42.26 25.50
CA LYS A 232 8.63 42.26 25.34
C LYS A 232 8.15 41.17 24.39
N THR A 233 8.82 40.92 23.27
CA THR A 233 8.45 39.85 22.35
C THR A 233 8.61 38.47 22.99
N ARG A 234 9.69 38.26 23.75
CA ARG A 234 9.88 37.00 24.50
C ARG A 234 8.87 36.86 25.62
N GLU A 235 8.56 37.90 26.38
CA GLU A 235 7.49 37.87 27.38
C GLU A 235 6.13 37.59 26.75
N MET A 236 5.87 38.10 25.54
CA MET A 236 4.65 37.81 24.78
C MET A 236 4.62 36.33 24.35
N PHE A 237 5.69 35.79 23.77
CA PHE A 237 5.78 34.36 23.42
C PHE A 237 5.76 33.44 24.63
N THR A 238 6.35 33.83 25.74
CA THR A 238 6.30 33.06 27.00
C THR A 238 4.90 33.12 27.59
N LYS A 239 4.21 34.27 27.53
CA LYS A 239 2.80 34.37 27.93
C LYS A 239 1.88 33.58 27.01
N GLU A 240 2.11 33.60 25.70
CA GLU A 240 1.40 32.77 24.73
C GLU A 240 1.67 31.30 24.98
N GLY A 241 2.92 30.87 25.19
CA GLY A 241 3.25 29.50 25.53
C GLY A 241 2.69 29.05 26.90
N ILE A 242 2.62 29.95 27.89
CA ILE A 242 1.95 29.68 29.17
C ILE A 242 0.43 29.62 28.98
N LEU A 243 -0.16 30.49 28.16
CA LEU A 243 -1.58 30.47 27.83
C LEU A 243 -1.95 29.25 27.01
N GLU A 244 -1.10 28.82 26.08
CA GLU A 244 -1.25 27.62 25.26
C GLU A 244 -1.11 26.37 26.14
N HIS A 245 -0.15 26.36 27.07
CA HIS A 245 -0.03 25.32 28.08
C HIS A 245 -1.21 25.33 29.07
N GLN A 246 -1.71 26.49 29.50
CA GLN A 246 -2.88 26.60 30.39
C GLN A 246 -4.19 26.27 29.66
N MET A 247 -4.33 26.59 28.38
CA MET A 247 -5.44 26.18 27.53
C MET A 247 -5.40 24.67 27.27
N SER A 248 -4.19 24.09 27.13
CA SER A 248 -4.02 22.63 27.07
C SER A 248 -4.38 21.92 28.38
N ILE A 249 -4.42 22.64 29.50
CA ILE A 249 -4.79 22.13 30.84
C ILE A 249 -6.25 22.47 31.22
N GLN A 250 -6.89 23.45 30.55
CA GLN A 250 -8.29 23.83 30.82
C GLN A 250 -9.33 23.08 29.97
N GLU A 251 -8.93 22.25 29.02
CA GLU A 251 -9.77 21.17 28.50
C GLU A 251 -9.53 19.88 29.29
N GLY A 252 -10.19 19.79 30.46
CA GLY A 252 -10.30 18.56 31.25
C GLY A 252 -9.54 18.59 32.57
N THR A 253 -10.24 18.28 33.66
CA THR A 253 -9.67 17.98 34.98
C THR A 253 -8.48 17.01 34.87
N PRO A 254 -7.37 17.21 35.61
CA PRO A 254 -6.32 16.21 35.76
C PRO A 254 -6.83 15.13 36.71
N THR A 255 -7.64 14.23 36.19
CA THR A 255 -7.80 12.88 36.72
C THR A 255 -6.87 11.97 35.95
N ASP A 256 -6.32 10.94 36.62
CA ASP A 256 -5.45 9.88 36.09
C ASP A 256 -6.01 9.27 34.77
N MET A 257 -5.78 9.97 33.65
CA MET A 257 -6.36 9.64 32.35
C MET A 257 -5.43 8.69 31.61
N PHE A 258 -6.00 7.57 31.16
CA PHE A 258 -5.40 6.67 30.18
C PHE A 258 -4.84 7.47 28.99
N SER A 259 -3.54 7.36 28.77
CA SER A 259 -2.79 8.14 27.79
C SER A 259 -2.59 7.36 26.51
N ILE A 260 -3.38 7.66 25.48
CA ILE A 260 -3.13 7.12 24.14
C ILE A 260 -1.85 7.80 23.61
N GLY A 261 -0.82 6.99 23.33
CA GLY A 261 0.51 7.45 22.91
C GLY A 261 0.48 8.47 21.77
N SER A 262 1.45 9.40 21.76
CA SER A 262 1.49 10.57 20.86
C SER A 262 1.61 10.26 19.37
N HIS A 263 2.08 9.06 19.00
CA HIS A 263 2.28 8.64 17.60
C HIS A 263 1.26 7.59 17.12
N ASN A 264 0.27 7.22 17.93
CA ASN A 264 -0.66 6.15 17.59
C ASN A 264 -1.80 6.64 16.68
N SER A 265 -2.10 5.89 15.62
CA SER A 265 -3.14 6.26 14.65
C SER A 265 -4.51 6.42 15.30
N SER A 266 -4.82 5.67 16.36
CA SER A 266 -6.08 5.78 17.11
C SER A 266 -6.33 7.15 17.75
N ARG A 267 -5.28 7.91 18.10
CA ARG A 267 -5.41 9.24 18.72
C ARG A 267 -5.85 10.31 17.73
N VAL A 268 -5.37 10.21 16.50
CA VAL A 268 -5.60 11.17 15.40
C VAL A 268 -6.57 10.62 14.36
N ASN A 269 -7.22 9.49 14.65
CA ASN A 269 -8.19 8.85 13.77
C ASN A 269 -9.44 9.73 13.64
N THR A 270 -10.04 9.73 12.45
CA THR A 270 -11.24 10.50 12.13
C THR A 270 -12.53 9.90 12.70
N GLY A 271 -12.45 8.74 13.37
CA GLY A 271 -13.57 8.08 14.02
C GLY A 271 -14.56 7.43 13.04
N LEU A 272 -14.20 7.34 11.77
CA LEU A 272 -15.10 6.86 10.72
C LEU A 272 -15.31 5.36 10.82
N PHE A 273 -16.53 4.95 11.15
CA PHE A 273 -16.98 3.57 11.08
C PHE A 273 -17.67 3.32 9.74
N VAL A 274 -17.21 2.32 9.01
CA VAL A 274 -17.77 1.92 7.73
C VAL A 274 -18.71 0.75 7.91
N SER A 275 -19.92 0.89 7.40
CA SER A 275 -20.95 -0.15 7.46
C SER A 275 -20.43 -1.49 6.89
N PRO A 276 -20.83 -2.63 7.47
CA PRO A 276 -20.49 -3.95 6.93
C PRO A 276 -20.81 -4.13 5.44
N MET A 277 -21.74 -3.36 4.88
CA MET A 277 -22.10 -3.41 3.45
C MET A 277 -20.96 -3.16 2.48
N PHE A 278 -19.99 -2.34 2.91
CA PHE A 278 -18.95 -1.84 2.06
C PHE A 278 -18.03 -2.98 1.63
N TYR A 279 -17.81 -3.93 2.54
CA TYR A 279 -16.93 -5.06 2.33
C TYR A 279 -17.63 -6.14 1.51
N SER A 280 -16.99 -6.55 0.42
CA SER A 280 -17.52 -7.65 -0.40
C SER A 280 -17.25 -9.02 0.24
N GLU A 281 -16.05 -9.16 0.82
CA GLU A 281 -15.58 -10.36 1.49
C GLU A 281 -16.48 -10.73 2.70
N PRO A 282 -17.12 -11.92 2.72
CA PRO A 282 -17.98 -12.35 3.82
C PRO A 282 -17.32 -12.29 5.21
N SER A 283 -16.05 -12.67 5.33
CA SER A 283 -15.32 -12.61 6.60
C SER A 283 -15.17 -11.18 7.13
N LEU A 284 -14.85 -10.22 6.26
CA LEU A 284 -14.75 -8.81 6.65
C LEU A 284 -16.12 -8.22 7.01
N ARG A 285 -17.19 -8.61 6.30
CA ARG A 285 -18.56 -8.24 6.68
C ARG A 285 -18.91 -8.74 8.07
N SER A 286 -18.58 -10.00 8.37
CA SER A 286 -18.81 -10.61 9.68
C SER A 286 -18.04 -9.89 10.78
N VAL A 287 -16.76 -9.59 10.55
CA VAL A 287 -15.90 -8.83 11.48
C VAL A 287 -16.47 -7.43 11.72
N ALA A 288 -16.77 -6.66 10.67
CA ALA A 288 -17.33 -5.32 10.81
C ALA A 288 -18.68 -5.33 11.54
N ARG A 289 -19.51 -6.37 11.30
CA ARG A 289 -20.78 -6.55 12.02
C ARG A 289 -20.56 -6.79 13.51
N LYS A 290 -19.61 -7.65 13.88
CA LYS A 290 -19.24 -7.89 15.28
C LYS A 290 -18.77 -6.60 15.94
N SER A 291 -17.91 -5.81 15.28
CA SER A 291 -17.50 -4.48 15.79
C SER A 291 -18.71 -3.58 16.05
N LEU A 292 -19.61 -3.44 15.07
CA LEU A 292 -20.81 -2.61 15.21
C LEU A 292 -21.67 -3.03 16.40
N ASN A 293 -21.87 -4.33 16.60
CA ASN A 293 -22.65 -4.85 17.72
C ASN A 293 -22.00 -4.52 19.07
N ILE A 294 -20.69 -4.74 19.21
CA ILE A 294 -19.93 -4.39 20.42
C ILE A 294 -20.06 -2.89 20.72
N TYR A 295 -19.90 -2.03 19.71
CA TYR A 295 -19.98 -0.59 19.91
C TYR A 295 -21.40 -0.13 20.27
N ASN A 296 -22.43 -0.75 19.70
CA ASN A 296 -23.82 -0.50 20.09
C ASN A 296 -24.07 -0.82 21.57
N GLU A 297 -23.56 -1.96 22.03
CA GLU A 297 -23.70 -2.38 23.43
C GLU A 297 -22.96 -1.43 24.37
N LEU A 298 -21.72 -1.06 24.05
CA LEU A 298 -20.94 -0.13 24.88
C LEU A 298 -21.52 1.28 24.87
N ALA A 299 -22.03 1.76 23.73
CA ALA A 299 -22.63 3.09 23.62
C ALA A 299 -23.91 3.24 24.46
N ALA A 300 -24.57 2.13 24.85
CA ALA A 300 -25.71 2.17 25.77
C ALA A 300 -25.34 2.70 27.17
N THR A 301 -24.04 2.76 27.50
CA THR A 301 -23.54 3.36 28.75
C THR A 301 -23.39 4.89 28.66
N GLU A 302 -23.53 5.48 27.48
CA GLU A 302 -23.30 6.91 27.20
C GLU A 302 -21.89 7.41 27.57
N ALA A 303 -20.91 6.50 27.73
CA ALA A 303 -19.56 6.82 28.18
C ALA A 303 -18.63 7.44 27.11
N PHE A 304 -19.05 7.40 25.83
CA PHE A 304 -18.34 7.97 24.68
C PHE A 304 -19.34 8.35 23.58
N GLU A 305 -18.93 9.26 22.68
CA GLU A 305 -19.77 9.66 21.56
C GLU A 305 -19.83 8.57 20.50
N PHE A 306 -21.04 8.08 20.22
CA PHE A 306 -21.32 7.18 19.11
C PHE A 306 -22.48 7.73 18.29
N ASN A 307 -22.16 8.31 17.15
CA ASN A 307 -23.13 9.00 16.31
C ASN A 307 -23.39 8.21 15.03
N LYS A 308 -24.56 7.57 14.96
CA LYS A 308 -25.08 6.88 13.77
C LYS A 308 -25.58 7.89 12.74
N CYS A 309 -24.64 8.64 12.19
CA CYS A 309 -24.90 9.71 11.24
C CYS A 309 -25.24 9.21 9.83
N GLY A 310 -24.94 7.96 9.53
CA GLY A 310 -25.00 7.41 8.18
C GLY A 310 -23.89 7.97 7.27
N ARG A 311 -23.90 7.49 6.02
CA ARG A 311 -22.95 7.87 4.98
C ARG A 311 -23.64 7.95 3.62
N VAL A 312 -23.24 8.91 2.81
CA VAL A 312 -23.70 9.12 1.45
C VAL A 312 -22.53 8.89 0.50
N TYR A 313 -22.69 7.94 -0.42
CA TYR A 313 -21.78 7.72 -1.54
C TYR A 313 -22.32 8.49 -2.74
N LEU A 314 -21.54 9.46 -3.24
CA LEU A 314 -21.88 10.30 -4.38
C LEU A 314 -21.13 9.79 -5.62
N SER A 315 -21.87 9.60 -6.70
CA SER A 315 -21.37 9.14 -7.99
C SER A 315 -21.85 10.06 -9.12
N SER A 316 -20.89 10.58 -9.88
CA SER A 316 -21.11 11.48 -11.02
C SER A 316 -20.88 10.82 -12.38
N SER A 317 -20.32 9.60 -12.40
CA SER A 317 -20.04 8.83 -13.62
C SER A 317 -20.83 7.52 -13.68
N ASP A 318 -21.11 7.02 -14.88
CA ASP A 318 -21.82 5.74 -15.07
C ASP A 318 -21.11 4.56 -14.35
N GLU A 319 -19.77 4.60 -14.32
CA GLU A 319 -18.94 3.60 -13.63
C GLU A 319 -19.13 3.66 -12.11
N SER A 320 -19.01 4.85 -11.50
CA SER A 320 -19.19 5.01 -10.05
C SER A 320 -20.64 4.78 -9.63
N GLU A 321 -21.62 5.13 -10.46
CA GLU A 321 -23.03 4.80 -10.26
C GLU A 321 -23.23 3.28 -10.23
N THR A 322 -22.66 2.55 -11.19
CA THR A 322 -22.73 1.08 -11.22
C THR A 322 -22.13 0.47 -9.95
N GLN A 323 -21.02 1.02 -9.47
CA GLN A 323 -20.39 0.59 -8.22
C GLN A 323 -21.25 0.90 -6.99
N ALA A 324 -21.86 2.09 -6.93
CA ALA A 324 -22.77 2.50 -5.86
C ALA A 324 -24.03 1.61 -5.82
N ARG A 325 -24.59 1.27 -6.99
CA ARG A 325 -25.71 0.31 -7.09
C ARG A 325 -25.33 -1.10 -6.63
N ARG A 326 -24.09 -1.55 -6.86
CA ARG A 326 -23.61 -2.82 -6.29
C ARG A 326 -23.48 -2.78 -4.78
N LEU A 327 -23.04 -1.65 -4.22
CA LEU A 327 -23.03 -1.44 -2.77
C LEU A 327 -24.44 -1.54 -2.20
N LEU A 328 -25.42 -0.89 -2.82
CA LEU A 328 -26.84 -0.94 -2.44
C LEU A 328 -27.35 -2.39 -2.35
N THR A 329 -27.11 -3.19 -3.39
CA THR A 329 -27.56 -4.59 -3.47
C THR A 329 -27.05 -5.46 -2.31
N ARG A 330 -25.86 -5.17 -1.74
CA ARG A 330 -25.27 -5.94 -0.63
C ARG A 330 -26.01 -5.79 0.70
N LEU A 331 -26.81 -4.73 0.91
CA LEU A 331 -27.57 -4.52 2.15
C LEU A 331 -29.04 -4.90 2.07
N VAL A 332 -29.70 -4.72 0.91
CA VAL A 332 -31.11 -5.13 0.72
C VAL A 332 -31.30 -6.62 1.01
N THR A 333 -30.22 -7.37 0.96
CA THR A 333 -30.12 -8.81 1.10
C THR A 333 -29.67 -9.26 2.50
N ASP A 334 -29.41 -8.33 3.44
CA ASP A 334 -29.11 -8.66 4.82
C ASP A 334 -30.40 -8.96 5.60
N PRO A 335 -30.66 -10.22 6.02
CA PRO A 335 -31.88 -10.58 6.73
C PRO A 335 -31.97 -9.95 8.13
N SER A 336 -30.89 -9.36 8.65
CA SER A 336 -30.86 -8.65 9.94
C SER A 336 -31.11 -7.15 9.83
N SER A 337 -31.13 -6.58 8.61
CA SER A 337 -31.34 -5.14 8.44
C SER A 337 -32.83 -4.81 8.37
N SER A 338 -33.37 -4.21 9.43
CA SER A 338 -34.62 -3.44 9.38
C SER A 338 -34.44 -2.05 8.74
N PHE A 339 -33.23 -1.74 8.27
CA PHE A 339 -32.81 -0.41 7.82
C PHE A 339 -32.89 -0.32 6.30
N GLN A 340 -33.50 0.76 5.79
CA GLN A 340 -33.58 1.03 4.36
C GLN A 340 -32.35 1.84 3.92
N VAL A 341 -31.55 1.26 3.03
CA VAL A 341 -30.56 1.99 2.23
C VAL A 341 -31.32 2.65 1.10
N GLU A 342 -31.03 3.92 0.83
CA GLU A 342 -31.77 4.70 -0.15
C GLU A 342 -30.83 5.07 -1.31
N ALA A 343 -31.28 4.83 -2.54
CA ALA A 343 -30.71 5.49 -3.71
C ALA A 343 -31.55 6.74 -3.99
N ILE A 344 -30.90 7.89 -4.08
CA ILE A 344 -31.51 9.18 -4.30
C ILE A 344 -30.93 9.72 -5.61
N ASP A 345 -31.78 9.79 -6.63
CA ASP A 345 -31.45 10.23 -7.99
C ASP A 345 -32.11 11.57 -8.36
N CYS A 346 -32.75 12.23 -7.38
CA CYS A 346 -33.46 13.48 -7.56
C CYS A 346 -32.64 14.66 -7.00
N PRO A 347 -32.10 15.56 -7.86
CA PRO A 347 -31.28 16.69 -7.41
C PRO A 347 -31.98 17.61 -6.41
N SER A 348 -33.29 17.83 -6.56
CA SER A 348 -34.05 18.69 -5.64
C SER A 348 -34.23 18.06 -4.27
N GLU A 349 -34.36 16.73 -4.19
CA GLU A 349 -34.39 15.99 -2.93
C GLU A 349 -33.01 16.02 -2.26
N MET A 350 -31.93 15.79 -3.01
CA MET A 350 -30.57 15.89 -2.49
C MET A 350 -30.27 17.29 -1.96
N LEU A 351 -30.63 18.35 -2.71
CA LEU A 351 -30.44 19.73 -2.28
C LEU A 351 -31.30 20.06 -1.04
N ALA A 352 -32.50 19.49 -0.93
CA ALA A 352 -33.34 19.65 0.25
C ALA A 352 -32.75 18.95 1.50
N ARG A 353 -32.12 17.77 1.33
CA ARG A 353 -31.48 17.03 2.43
C ARG A 353 -30.11 17.61 2.79
N TRP A 354 -29.33 18.04 1.80
CA TRP A 354 -27.93 18.44 1.90
C TRP A 354 -27.65 19.72 1.11
N PRO A 355 -28.19 20.87 1.54
CA PRO A 355 -28.10 22.14 0.80
C PRO A 355 -26.69 22.71 0.65
N MET A 356 -25.75 22.23 1.47
CA MET A 356 -24.34 22.63 1.43
C MET A 356 -23.54 21.95 0.31
N LEU A 357 -24.12 20.98 -0.41
CA LEU A 357 -23.44 20.23 -1.46
C LEU A 357 -23.88 20.65 -2.86
N ALA A 358 -22.99 20.48 -3.83
CA ALA A 358 -23.37 20.39 -5.24
C ALA A 358 -23.98 19.00 -5.54
N THR A 359 -25.19 18.96 -6.11
CA THR A 359 -26.07 17.77 -6.12
C THR A 359 -26.56 17.33 -7.51
N GLU A 360 -25.70 17.28 -8.52
CA GLU A 360 -26.07 16.80 -9.87
C GLU A 360 -25.87 15.27 -10.07
N ASP A 361 -25.63 14.54 -8.97
CA ASP A 361 -25.14 13.15 -8.95
C ASP A 361 -26.22 12.14 -8.51
N LEU A 362 -25.92 10.84 -8.65
CA LEU A 362 -26.62 9.80 -7.88
C LEU A 362 -26.01 9.72 -6.46
N ALA A 363 -26.87 9.61 -5.45
CA ALA A 363 -26.50 9.39 -4.06
C ALA A 363 -26.99 8.03 -3.54
N VAL A 364 -26.12 7.27 -2.87
CA VAL A 364 -26.51 6.09 -2.09
C VAL A 364 -26.28 6.35 -0.60
N PHE A 365 -27.37 6.40 0.17
CA PHE A 365 -27.36 6.64 1.61
C PHE A 365 -27.41 5.33 2.41
N SER A 366 -26.36 5.10 3.20
CA SER A 366 -26.24 4.01 4.17
C SER A 366 -26.48 4.51 5.60
N PRO A 367 -27.52 4.03 6.30
CA PRO A 367 -27.85 4.48 7.66
C PRO A 367 -26.99 3.84 8.77
N LEU A 368 -26.21 2.80 8.45
CA LEU A 368 -25.43 2.03 9.44
C LEU A 368 -24.01 2.56 9.65
N ASP A 369 -23.54 3.44 8.78
CA ASP A 369 -22.26 4.13 8.97
C ASP A 369 -22.35 5.11 10.15
N ALA A 370 -21.23 5.33 10.81
CA ALA A 370 -21.19 6.10 12.04
C ALA A 370 -19.87 6.84 12.22
N THR A 371 -19.88 7.76 13.18
CA THR A 371 -18.69 8.39 13.74
C THR A 371 -18.57 8.00 15.21
N ILE A 372 -17.36 7.65 15.64
CA ILE A 372 -17.06 7.17 16.98
C ILE A 372 -15.94 8.01 17.58
N ASP A 373 -16.12 8.44 18.84
CA ASP A 373 -15.03 8.89 19.68
C ASP A 373 -14.13 7.70 20.05
N VAL A 374 -13.04 7.54 19.31
CA VAL A 374 -12.09 6.43 19.46
C VAL A 374 -11.39 6.46 20.81
N ALA A 375 -11.13 7.66 21.37
CA ALA A 375 -10.48 7.79 22.66
C ALA A 375 -11.41 7.36 23.79
N GLY A 376 -12.66 7.83 23.76
CA GLY A 376 -13.71 7.39 24.69
C GLY A 376 -13.98 5.89 24.60
N LEU A 377 -14.07 5.34 23.38
CA LEU A 377 -14.22 3.90 23.16
C LEU A 377 -13.06 3.09 23.76
N SER A 378 -11.82 3.55 23.56
CA SER A 378 -10.64 2.86 24.10
C SER A 378 -10.63 2.88 25.63
N ARG A 379 -11.04 4.01 26.23
CA ARG A 379 -11.14 4.15 27.70
C ARG A 379 -12.17 3.20 28.29
N ILE A 380 -13.40 3.18 27.76
CA ILE A 380 -14.46 2.30 28.31
C ILE A 380 -14.10 0.82 28.15
N LEU A 381 -13.42 0.45 27.05
CA LEU A 381 -12.90 -0.90 26.88
C LEU A 381 -11.84 -1.23 27.93
N ALA A 382 -10.89 -0.32 28.17
CA ALA A 382 -9.85 -0.51 29.18
C ALA A 382 -10.43 -0.64 30.61
N ASP A 383 -11.41 0.20 30.95
CA ASP A 383 -12.08 0.18 32.26
C ASP A 383 -12.84 -1.14 32.46
N ASN A 384 -13.65 -1.56 31.48
CA ASN A 384 -14.35 -2.85 31.51
C ASN A 384 -13.37 -4.03 31.63
N CYS A 385 -12.23 -3.99 30.93
CA CYS A 385 -11.21 -5.02 31.04
C CYS A 385 -10.58 -5.07 32.44
N LYS A 386 -10.29 -3.91 33.06
CA LYS A 386 -9.78 -3.84 34.44
C LYS A 386 -10.77 -4.41 35.45
N GLU A 387 -12.06 -4.13 35.29
CA GLU A 387 -13.12 -4.72 36.12
C GLU A 387 -13.18 -6.25 36.01
N MET A 388 -12.82 -6.79 34.84
CA MET A 388 -12.69 -8.24 34.60
C MET A 388 -11.35 -8.83 35.07
N GLY A 389 -10.46 -8.03 35.65
CA GLY A 389 -9.17 -8.45 36.21
C GLY A 389 -7.97 -8.32 35.26
N VAL A 390 -8.12 -7.67 34.10
CA VAL A 390 -6.99 -7.40 33.20
C VAL A 390 -6.08 -6.33 33.82
N GLN A 391 -4.77 -6.58 33.79
CA GLN A 391 -3.76 -5.61 34.19
C GLN A 391 -3.29 -4.80 32.97
N ILE A 392 -3.25 -3.48 33.10
CA ILE A 392 -2.82 -2.56 32.04
C ILE A 392 -1.62 -1.77 32.57
N PHE A 393 -0.50 -1.88 31.87
CA PHE A 393 0.76 -1.20 32.19
C PHE A 393 1.06 -0.17 31.11
N GLU A 394 0.89 1.12 31.43
CA GLU A 394 1.27 2.24 30.56
C GLU A 394 2.73 2.64 30.80
N ASN A 395 3.35 3.30 29.82
CA ASN A 395 4.77 3.67 29.87
C ASN A 395 5.72 2.49 30.13
N CYS A 396 5.33 1.29 29.69
CA CYS A 396 6.09 0.05 29.80
C CYS A 396 6.49 -0.40 28.40
N SER A 397 7.75 -0.20 28.03
CA SER A 397 8.25 -0.50 26.68
C SER A 397 8.71 -1.95 26.61
N ILE A 398 8.26 -2.66 25.58
CA ILE A 398 8.75 -4.01 25.31
C ILE A 398 10.13 -3.89 24.65
N LYS A 399 11.14 -4.51 25.26
CA LYS A 399 12.47 -4.63 24.69
C LYS A 399 12.54 -5.80 23.72
N LYS A 400 12.08 -6.98 24.15
CA LYS A 400 12.15 -8.23 23.39
C LYS A 400 11.05 -9.22 23.77
N VAL A 401 10.67 -10.07 22.83
CA VAL A 401 9.90 -11.29 23.10
C VAL A 401 10.84 -12.49 23.13
N LEU A 402 10.65 -13.41 24.07
CA LEU A 402 11.52 -14.56 24.27
C LEU A 402 10.83 -15.84 23.82
N ILE A 403 11.51 -16.63 22.96
CA ILE A 403 11.07 -17.96 22.56
C ILE A 403 12.03 -19.05 23.04
N ASN A 404 11.48 -20.24 23.29
CA ASN A 404 12.26 -21.40 23.73
C ASN A 404 12.87 -22.18 22.55
N GLU A 405 13.56 -23.30 22.84
CA GLU A 405 14.18 -24.17 21.83
C GLU A 405 13.16 -24.80 20.85
N GLU A 406 11.88 -24.87 21.21
CA GLU A 406 10.77 -25.32 20.35
C GLU A 406 10.13 -24.18 19.54
N SER A 407 10.76 -23.00 19.53
CA SER A 407 10.27 -21.76 18.92
C SER A 407 8.92 -21.29 19.45
N ARG A 408 8.64 -21.54 20.73
CA ARG A 408 7.41 -21.09 21.40
C ARG A 408 7.70 -19.92 22.34
N VAL A 409 6.85 -18.90 22.28
CA VAL A 409 6.88 -17.76 23.21
C VAL A 409 6.67 -18.24 24.65
N TYR A 410 7.50 -17.72 25.58
CA TYR A 410 7.35 -18.02 27.00
C TYR A 410 7.44 -16.79 27.92
N ALA A 411 8.01 -15.67 27.44
CA ALA A 411 8.14 -14.45 28.23
C ALA A 411 8.32 -13.20 27.35
N VAL A 412 8.08 -12.04 27.95
CA VAL A 412 8.34 -10.71 27.37
C VAL A 412 9.28 -9.95 28.32
N ASP A 413 10.35 -9.38 27.77
CA ASP A 413 11.30 -8.51 28.48
C ASP A 413 10.91 -7.05 28.26
N THR A 414 10.66 -6.32 29.36
CA THR A 414 10.29 -4.90 29.34
C THR A 414 11.31 -4.03 30.07
N ASP A 415 11.14 -2.72 30.03
CA ASP A 415 11.88 -1.78 30.89
C ASP A 415 11.59 -1.94 32.39
N GLU A 416 10.41 -2.47 32.74
CA GLU A 416 9.97 -2.71 34.12
C GLU A 416 10.21 -4.16 34.63
N GLY A 417 10.67 -5.07 33.76
CA GLY A 417 11.04 -6.43 34.14
C GLY A 417 10.55 -7.50 33.17
N PHE A 418 10.55 -8.76 33.61
CA PHE A 418 10.07 -9.89 32.80
C PHE A 418 8.61 -10.21 33.14
N ILE A 419 7.83 -10.52 32.10
CA ILE A 419 6.47 -11.00 32.22
C ILE A 419 6.39 -12.38 31.56
N ASP A 420 6.08 -13.41 32.33
CA ASP A 420 5.85 -14.77 31.81
C ASP A 420 4.51 -14.81 31.05
N VAL A 421 4.52 -15.36 29.83
CA VAL A 421 3.33 -15.42 28.98
C VAL A 421 3.25 -16.75 28.24
N MET A 422 2.02 -17.22 27.98
CA MET A 422 1.77 -18.38 27.11
C MET A 422 1.55 -17.98 25.64
N ALA A 423 1.12 -16.74 25.44
CA ALA A 423 0.89 -16.15 24.14
C ALA A 423 1.20 -14.66 24.22
N PHE A 424 1.69 -14.10 23.11
CA PHE A 424 1.95 -12.69 22.93
C PHE A 424 1.17 -12.20 21.70
N VAL A 425 0.50 -11.05 21.81
CA VAL A 425 -0.22 -10.44 20.69
C VAL A 425 0.41 -9.09 20.37
N ASP A 426 1.02 -8.97 19.20
CA ASP A 426 1.47 -7.69 18.66
C ASP A 426 0.29 -6.95 18.01
N ALA A 427 -0.22 -5.95 18.71
CA ALA A 427 -1.26 -5.03 18.24
C ALA A 427 -0.75 -3.57 18.25
N ALA A 428 0.55 -3.36 18.04
CA ALA A 428 1.21 -2.05 18.18
C ALA A 428 0.95 -1.07 17.01
N GLY A 429 -0.03 -1.34 16.14
CA GLY A 429 -0.39 -0.44 15.04
C GLY A 429 0.78 -0.26 14.06
N ILE A 430 1.15 0.99 13.77
CA ILE A 430 2.29 1.31 12.88
C ILE A 430 3.64 0.79 13.42
N ASP A 431 3.73 0.52 14.72
CA ASP A 431 4.95 0.02 15.39
C ASP A 431 4.97 -1.51 15.52
N SER A 432 4.01 -2.21 14.90
CA SER A 432 4.03 -3.68 14.83
C SER A 432 5.33 -4.14 14.13
N SER A 433 5.90 -5.26 14.58
CA SER A 433 7.17 -5.81 14.05
C SER A 433 8.39 -4.89 14.25
N LEU A 434 8.36 -3.97 15.22
CA LEU A 434 9.56 -3.27 15.67
C LEU A 434 10.24 -3.96 16.87
N VAL A 435 9.53 -4.86 17.56
CA VAL A 435 10.03 -5.60 18.71
C VAL A 435 10.82 -6.84 18.26
N ASP A 436 12.06 -6.97 18.74
CA ASP A 436 12.90 -8.14 18.46
C ASP A 436 12.36 -9.40 19.15
N VAL A 437 12.48 -10.54 18.48
CA VAL A 437 12.20 -11.86 19.05
C VAL A 437 13.50 -12.64 19.22
N LEU A 438 13.90 -12.88 20.47
CA LEU A 438 15.13 -13.55 20.83
C LEU A 438 15.01 -15.06 20.62
N GLY A 439 15.93 -15.64 19.83
CA GLY A 439 15.96 -17.09 19.55
C GLY A 439 15.45 -17.47 18.15
N LEU A 440 15.10 -16.49 17.30
CA LEU A 440 14.83 -16.76 15.89
C LEU A 440 16.11 -17.21 15.15
N PRO A 441 16.00 -18.11 14.15
CA PRO A 441 17.18 -18.68 13.46
C PRO A 441 18.07 -17.66 12.73
N ASP A 442 17.48 -16.56 12.27
CA ASP A 442 18.15 -15.60 11.37
C ASP A 442 18.82 -14.43 12.11
N ALA A 443 19.14 -14.60 13.40
CA ALA A 443 19.55 -13.58 14.40
C ALA A 443 18.36 -12.82 15.01
N ASP A 444 18.53 -12.32 16.25
CA ASP A 444 17.52 -11.59 17.02
C ASP A 444 16.93 -10.43 16.19
N HIS A 445 15.78 -10.69 15.56
CA HIS A 445 15.10 -9.80 14.64
C HIS A 445 13.59 -9.87 14.92
N PRO A 446 12.81 -8.89 14.46
CA PRO A 446 11.36 -8.95 14.57
C PRO A 446 10.77 -10.10 13.74
N VAL A 447 9.57 -10.55 14.13
CA VAL A 447 8.75 -11.42 13.27
C VAL A 447 8.44 -10.68 11.98
N ARG A 448 8.64 -11.32 10.83
CA ARG A 448 8.36 -10.73 9.52
C ARG A 448 6.87 -10.43 9.39
N ILE A 449 6.56 -9.19 9.01
CA ILE A 449 5.19 -8.79 8.69
C ILE A 449 5.11 -8.28 7.25
N THR A 450 3.94 -8.44 6.66
CA THR A 450 3.64 -7.96 5.31
C THR A 450 2.72 -6.76 5.40
N ALA A 451 3.20 -5.72 6.07
CA ALA A 451 2.52 -4.45 6.22
C ALA A 451 3.53 -3.31 6.41
N HIS A 452 3.21 -2.11 5.95
CA HIS A 452 4.08 -0.93 6.09
C HIS A 452 3.23 0.33 6.30
N PRO A 453 3.67 1.27 7.14
CA PRO A 453 2.91 2.48 7.42
C PRO A 453 2.91 3.44 6.25
N CYS A 454 1.75 4.00 5.93
CA CYS A 454 1.59 5.04 4.91
C CYS A 454 0.92 6.27 5.54
N SER A 455 1.49 7.44 5.31
CA SER A 455 0.89 8.70 5.70
C SER A 455 -0.29 9.06 4.81
N PHE A 456 -1.23 9.79 5.38
CA PHE A 456 -2.30 10.49 4.67
C PHE A 456 -2.54 11.85 5.33
N THR A 457 -3.02 12.80 4.54
CA THR A 457 -3.23 14.18 4.99
C THR A 457 -4.70 14.55 4.88
N PHE A 458 -5.23 15.22 5.89
CA PHE A 458 -6.61 15.67 5.93
C PHE A 458 -6.72 17.05 6.59
N LEU A 459 -7.82 17.74 6.31
CA LEU A 459 -8.13 19.07 6.80
C LEU A 459 -9.15 18.97 7.94
N SER A 460 -8.86 19.63 9.06
CA SER A 460 -9.80 19.87 10.15
C SER A 460 -10.16 21.36 10.16
N THR A 461 -11.44 21.68 10.05
CA THR A 461 -11.94 23.06 10.01
C THR A 461 -12.96 23.32 11.11
N ASP A 462 -13.34 24.58 11.25
CA ASP A 462 -14.57 24.96 11.96
C ASP A 462 -15.77 24.15 11.39
N PRO A 463 -16.81 23.86 12.20
CA PRO A 463 -17.98 23.13 11.73
C PRO A 463 -18.73 23.94 10.67
N LEU A 464 -19.32 23.24 9.69
CA LEU A 464 -20.10 23.89 8.64
C LEU A 464 -21.30 24.66 9.25
N PRO A 465 -21.60 25.90 8.79
CA PRO A 465 -22.69 26.71 9.33
C PRO A 465 -24.02 25.97 9.35
N HIS A 466 -24.32 25.20 8.29
CA HIS A 466 -25.54 24.42 8.21
C HIS A 466 -25.63 23.36 9.33
N CYS A 467 -24.51 22.73 9.69
CA CYS A 467 -24.44 21.70 10.72
C CYS A 467 -24.66 22.26 12.14
N GLN A 468 -24.26 23.50 12.38
CA GLN A 468 -24.49 24.16 13.67
C GLN A 468 -25.97 24.48 13.91
N SER A 469 -26.70 24.79 12.83
CA SER A 469 -28.12 25.15 12.89
C SER A 469 -29.08 23.96 12.87
N SER A 470 -28.61 22.78 12.45
CA SER A 470 -29.43 21.58 12.31
C SER A 470 -29.53 20.79 13.61
N SER A 471 -30.74 20.34 13.95
CA SER A 471 -30.97 19.42 15.07
C SER A 471 -30.60 17.97 14.73
N GLN A 472 -30.48 17.64 13.43
CA GLN A 472 -30.12 16.31 12.95
C GLN A 472 -28.64 16.22 12.60
N SER A 473 -28.01 15.09 12.95
CA SER A 473 -26.64 14.80 12.50
C SER A 473 -26.59 14.71 10.98
N GLN A 474 -25.58 15.33 10.39
CA GLN A 474 -25.28 15.17 8.97
C GLN A 474 -24.52 13.86 8.73
N PRO A 475 -24.74 13.18 7.60
CA PRO A 475 -23.98 11.98 7.25
C PRO A 475 -22.55 12.30 6.83
N VAL A 476 -21.73 11.26 6.76
CA VAL A 476 -20.42 11.33 6.09
C VAL A 476 -20.65 11.33 4.58
N PHE A 477 -20.06 12.25 3.85
CA PHE A 477 -20.13 12.29 2.39
C PHE A 477 -18.85 11.70 1.81
N VAL A 478 -18.98 10.78 0.86
CA VAL A 478 -17.86 10.19 0.11
C VAL A 478 -18.13 10.41 -1.38
N CYS A 479 -17.26 11.17 -2.03
CA CYS A 479 -17.32 11.41 -3.47
C CYS A 479 -16.42 10.39 -4.17
N MET A 480 -17.04 9.44 -4.86
CA MET A 480 -16.36 8.25 -5.35
C MET A 480 -15.40 8.55 -6.51
N ASP A 481 -15.78 9.46 -7.41
CA ASP A 481 -14.98 9.81 -8.59
C ASP A 481 -13.75 10.64 -8.21
N GLU A 482 -13.92 11.63 -7.34
CA GLU A 482 -12.86 12.52 -6.86
C GLU A 482 -12.04 11.89 -5.73
N ASN A 483 -12.49 10.76 -5.18
CA ASN A 483 -11.85 10.02 -4.08
C ASN A 483 -11.66 10.88 -2.83
N THR A 484 -12.70 11.62 -2.44
CA THR A 484 -12.69 12.53 -1.29
C THR A 484 -13.79 12.18 -0.30
N PHE A 485 -13.66 12.68 0.94
CA PHE A 485 -14.69 12.58 1.96
C PHE A 485 -14.85 13.89 2.74
N ILE A 486 -16.06 14.13 3.22
CA ILE A 486 -16.43 15.21 4.14
C ILE A 486 -17.19 14.58 5.30
N CYS A 487 -16.69 14.78 6.51
CA CYS A 487 -17.29 14.33 7.75
C CYS A 487 -17.66 15.57 8.59
N PRO A 488 -18.91 16.05 8.47
CA PRO A 488 -19.39 17.16 9.28
C PRO A 488 -19.73 16.66 10.69
N LEU A 489 -19.04 17.20 11.69
CA LEU A 489 -19.36 16.99 13.11
C LEU A 489 -19.91 18.30 13.69
N LYS A 490 -20.55 18.21 14.86
CA LYS A 490 -21.11 19.40 15.54
C LYS A 490 -20.03 20.42 15.95
N THR A 491 -18.84 19.93 16.28
CA THR A 491 -17.74 20.73 16.83
C THR A 491 -16.69 21.13 15.79
N LYS A 492 -16.60 20.40 14.67
CA LYS A 492 -15.63 20.62 13.59
C LYS A 492 -16.06 19.90 12.33
N THR A 493 -15.45 20.22 11.18
CA THR A 493 -15.58 19.41 9.97
C THR A 493 -14.23 18.78 9.64
N ILE A 494 -14.22 17.48 9.36
CA ILE A 494 -13.04 16.76 8.90
C ILE A 494 -13.23 16.43 7.43
N CYS A 495 -12.33 16.85 6.55
CA CYS A 495 -12.41 16.53 5.14
C CYS A 495 -11.04 16.17 4.58
N GLY A 496 -11.02 15.29 3.57
CA GLY A 496 -9.79 14.77 3.01
C GLY A 496 -10.05 14.00 1.73
N GLY A 497 -9.01 13.36 1.22
CA GLY A 497 -9.10 12.55 0.02
C GLY A 497 -7.75 11.98 -0.33
N PHE A 498 -7.73 11.22 -1.41
CA PHE A 498 -6.54 10.52 -1.84
C PHE A 498 -6.32 10.76 -3.33
N THR A 499 -5.15 11.30 -3.68
CA THR A 499 -4.76 11.51 -5.07
C THR A 499 -3.39 10.94 -5.37
N MET A 500 -3.22 10.40 -6.59
CA MET A 500 -1.89 9.98 -7.04
C MET A 500 -1.05 11.15 -7.55
N GLU A 501 -1.66 12.31 -7.81
CA GLU A 501 -0.99 13.51 -8.34
C GLU A 501 -0.48 14.44 -7.22
N GLY A 502 -1.05 14.34 -6.01
CA GLY A 502 -0.80 15.29 -4.92
C GLY A 502 0.38 14.93 -4.02
N GLY A 503 0.89 13.69 -4.03
CA GLY A 503 1.96 13.29 -3.10
C GLY A 503 1.54 13.35 -1.62
N ASP A 504 0.24 13.33 -1.36
CA ASP A 504 -0.42 13.26 -0.05
C ASP A 504 -0.29 11.89 0.61
N LEU A 505 -0.05 10.86 -0.21
CA LEU A 505 0.22 9.50 0.21
C LEU A 505 1.71 9.18 0.12
N GLN A 506 2.32 8.86 1.26
CA GLN A 506 3.73 8.53 1.33
C GLN A 506 3.96 7.38 2.31
N ALA A 507 4.62 6.31 1.86
CA ALA A 507 5.12 5.29 2.77
C ALA A 507 6.11 5.92 3.75
N LEU A 508 5.96 5.67 5.05
CA LEU A 508 6.82 6.32 6.03
C LEU A 508 8.26 5.82 5.88
N PRO A 509 9.25 6.73 5.79
CA PRO A 509 10.64 6.36 5.87
C PRO A 509 11.03 6.09 7.34
N PRO A 510 12.02 5.22 7.57
CA PRO A 510 12.56 5.01 8.91
C PRO A 510 13.30 6.26 9.41
N SER A 511 13.13 6.63 10.69
CA SER A 511 13.83 7.79 11.28
C SER A 511 15.27 7.47 11.66
N SER A 512 15.54 6.23 12.07
CA SER A 512 16.87 5.69 12.38
C SER A 512 16.91 4.17 12.16
N GLN A 513 18.05 3.66 11.70
CA GLN A 513 18.30 2.23 11.54
C GLN A 513 19.40 1.80 12.50
N THR A 514 19.17 0.75 13.28
CA THR A 514 20.22 0.14 14.10
C THR A 514 21.28 -0.53 13.23
N SER A 515 22.45 -0.87 13.80
CA SER A 515 23.50 -1.61 13.08
C SER A 515 23.05 -3.00 12.59
N LYS A 516 21.86 -3.46 13.03
CA LYS A 516 21.20 -4.71 12.62
C LYS A 516 20.02 -4.47 11.64
N GLY A 517 19.78 -3.24 11.20
CA GLY A 517 18.74 -2.90 10.22
C GLY A 517 17.30 -2.81 10.75
N SER A 518 17.07 -2.93 12.06
CA SER A 518 15.72 -2.70 12.64
C SER A 518 15.44 -1.21 12.83
N VAL A 519 14.18 -0.83 12.57
CA VAL A 519 13.66 0.54 12.73
C VAL A 519 13.18 0.68 14.17
N THR A 520 13.53 1.77 14.86
CA THR A 520 13.04 2.03 16.22
C THR A 520 11.91 3.06 16.27
N GLU A 521 11.77 3.86 15.20
CA GLU A 521 10.75 4.90 15.10
C GLU A 521 10.52 5.29 13.62
N TRP A 522 9.31 5.76 13.32
CA TRP A 522 8.92 6.25 12.00
C TRP A 522 9.04 7.77 11.90
N HIS A 523 9.54 8.25 10.76
CA HIS A 523 9.54 9.69 10.49
C HIS A 523 8.19 10.13 9.91
N MET A 524 7.40 10.87 10.71
CA MET A 524 6.14 11.46 10.27
C MET A 524 6.38 12.71 9.40
N PRO A 525 5.87 12.76 8.16
CA PRO A 525 5.98 13.94 7.31
C PRO A 525 5.21 15.13 7.88
N THR A 526 5.75 16.33 7.71
CA THR A 526 5.00 17.57 7.99
C THR A 526 3.92 17.79 6.93
N PRO A 527 2.71 18.25 7.30
CA PRO A 527 1.65 18.53 6.34
C PRO A 527 2.05 19.64 5.35
N VAL A 528 1.84 19.39 4.05
CA VAL A 528 2.19 20.32 2.96
C VAL A 528 0.94 20.72 2.19
N TRP A 529 0.59 22.01 2.22
CA TRP A 529 -0.59 22.55 1.53
C TRP A 529 -0.57 22.34 0.02
N ASP A 530 0.59 22.45 -0.62
CA ASP A 530 0.71 22.25 -2.07
C ASP A 530 0.31 20.82 -2.48
N ASN A 531 0.62 19.82 -1.65
CA ASN A 531 0.23 18.44 -1.88
C ASN A 531 -1.29 18.24 -1.74
N PHE A 532 -1.90 18.94 -0.78
CA PHE A 532 -3.35 18.87 -0.52
C PHE A 532 -4.19 19.75 -1.47
N ARG A 533 -3.57 20.64 -2.25
CA ARG A 533 -4.27 21.64 -3.09
C ARG A 533 -5.30 21.04 -4.04
N ILE A 534 -4.99 19.90 -4.66
CA ILE A 534 -5.91 19.23 -5.61
C ILE A 534 -7.13 18.69 -4.86
N ILE A 535 -6.91 18.05 -3.71
CA ILE A 535 -7.98 17.54 -2.84
C ILE A 535 -8.85 18.69 -2.35
N LEU A 536 -8.23 19.77 -1.87
CA LEU A 536 -8.94 20.95 -1.39
C LEU A 536 -9.85 21.55 -2.47
N ARG A 537 -9.39 21.60 -3.73
CA ARG A 537 -10.22 22.05 -4.85
C ARG A 537 -11.45 21.16 -5.00
N TYR A 538 -11.29 19.83 -5.05
CA TYR A 538 -12.43 18.92 -5.15
C TYR A 538 -13.41 19.05 -3.98
N LEU A 539 -12.89 19.23 -2.77
CA LEU A 539 -13.70 19.45 -1.58
C LEU A 539 -14.51 20.75 -1.65
N ILE A 540 -13.90 21.86 -2.10
CA ILE A 540 -14.58 23.16 -2.26
C ILE A 540 -15.59 23.11 -3.40
N ASP A 541 -15.24 22.50 -4.53
CA ASP A 541 -16.15 22.34 -5.67
C ASP A 541 -17.39 21.53 -5.25
N ARG A 542 -17.20 20.51 -4.41
CA ARG A 542 -18.28 19.70 -3.85
C ARG A 542 -19.09 20.42 -2.76
N CYS A 543 -18.43 21.11 -1.85
CA CYS A 543 -19.05 21.82 -0.73
C CYS A 543 -18.52 23.26 -0.66
N PRO A 544 -19.16 24.20 -1.40
CA PRO A 544 -18.69 25.58 -1.49
C PRO A 544 -18.63 26.33 -0.15
N GLU A 545 -19.41 25.91 0.86
CA GLU A 545 -19.36 26.46 2.21
C GLU A 545 -17.98 26.31 2.85
N LEU A 546 -17.19 25.29 2.49
CA LEU A 546 -15.83 25.10 3.01
C LEU A 546 -14.91 26.29 2.71
N ALA A 547 -15.11 26.97 1.58
CA ALA A 547 -14.29 28.11 1.18
C ALA A 547 -14.52 29.37 2.04
N GLN A 548 -15.60 29.40 2.82
CA GLN A 548 -16.00 30.54 3.65
C GLN A 548 -15.53 30.42 5.11
N LEU A 549 -14.99 29.26 5.49
CA LEU A 549 -14.55 29.00 6.86
C LEU A 549 -13.26 29.76 7.20
N SER A 550 -13.22 30.33 8.40
CA SER A 550 -12.10 31.14 8.89
C SER A 550 -10.88 30.33 9.32
N ARG A 551 -11.09 29.10 9.80
CA ARG A 551 -10.04 28.24 10.34
C ARG A 551 -10.00 26.91 9.61
N GLY A 552 -8.80 26.53 9.18
CA GLY A 552 -8.47 25.20 8.67
C GLY A 552 -7.07 24.81 9.09
N GLU A 553 -6.94 23.65 9.72
CA GLU A 553 -5.68 23.05 10.13
C GLU A 553 -5.45 21.78 9.34
N LEU A 554 -4.33 21.74 8.62
CA LEU A 554 -3.92 20.58 7.85
C LEU A 554 -3.14 19.63 8.75
N MET A 555 -3.58 18.37 8.82
CA MET A 555 -3.00 17.35 9.69
C MET A 555 -2.53 16.16 8.86
N THR A 556 -1.39 15.59 9.23
CA THR A 556 -0.87 14.35 8.65
C THR A 556 -0.85 13.26 9.71
N SER A 557 -1.44 12.13 9.36
CA SER A 557 -1.44 10.91 10.18
C SER A 557 -0.90 9.75 9.33
N ALA A 558 -0.70 8.58 9.93
CA ALA A 558 -0.33 7.37 9.23
C ALA A 558 -1.12 6.18 9.73
N GLU A 559 -1.34 5.22 8.83
CA GLU A 559 -2.00 3.95 9.12
C GLU A 559 -1.13 2.81 8.58
N MET A 560 -1.29 1.62 9.17
CA MET A 560 -0.59 0.42 8.70
C MET A 560 -1.35 -0.21 7.53
N TYR A 561 -0.68 -0.38 6.39
CA TYR A 561 -1.26 -0.95 5.17
C TYR A 561 -0.61 -2.26 4.77
N THR A 562 -1.44 -3.20 4.34
CA THR A 562 -1.04 -4.45 3.71
C THR A 562 -1.10 -4.33 2.18
N PRO A 563 -0.32 -5.12 1.42
CA PRO A 563 -0.33 -5.09 -0.04
C PRO A 563 -1.66 -5.47 -0.71
N ASP A 564 -2.56 -6.16 0.02
CA ASP A 564 -3.84 -6.65 -0.50
C ASP A 564 -5.06 -5.98 0.12
N MET A 565 -4.85 -4.91 0.90
CA MET A 565 -5.89 -4.10 1.54
C MET A 565 -6.75 -4.88 2.55
N LYS A 566 -6.28 -6.03 3.05
CA LYS A 566 -6.98 -6.83 4.07
C LYS A 566 -6.23 -6.80 5.40
N PRO A 567 -6.92 -6.78 6.55
CA PRO A 567 -6.27 -6.93 7.85
C PRO A 567 -5.31 -8.11 7.93
N LEU A 568 -4.27 -7.98 8.76
CA LEU A 568 -3.28 -9.02 9.01
C LEU A 568 -3.41 -9.51 10.44
N ILE A 569 -4.00 -10.69 10.64
CA ILE A 569 -4.22 -11.30 11.95
C ILE A 569 -3.75 -12.75 12.03
N GLY A 570 -3.38 -13.24 13.21
CA GLY A 570 -3.13 -14.66 13.46
C GLY A 570 -1.74 -14.98 13.96
N GLU A 571 -1.47 -16.27 14.12
CA GLU A 571 -0.20 -16.79 14.65
C GLU A 571 0.93 -16.73 13.61
N SER A 572 2.13 -16.37 14.06
CA SER A 572 3.34 -16.36 13.24
C SER A 572 3.83 -17.78 12.94
N ASP A 573 4.28 -18.01 11.70
CA ASP A 573 4.97 -19.25 11.32
C ASP A 573 6.42 -19.32 11.84
N GLN A 574 6.97 -18.19 12.33
CA GLN A 574 8.31 -18.10 12.88
C GLN A 574 8.37 -18.36 14.39
N ALA A 575 7.31 -18.06 15.13
CA ALA A 575 7.25 -18.20 16.59
C ALA A 575 5.85 -18.62 17.05
N LYS A 576 5.73 -19.83 17.61
CA LYS A 576 4.47 -20.34 18.16
C LYS A 576 4.05 -19.54 19.39
N GLY A 577 2.78 -19.20 19.49
CA GLY A 577 2.23 -18.32 20.52
C GLY A 577 2.48 -16.83 20.26
N PHE A 578 3.18 -16.45 19.19
CA PHE A 578 3.27 -15.06 18.74
C PHE A 578 2.13 -14.78 17.76
N PHE A 579 1.16 -13.97 18.16
CA PHE A 579 0.05 -13.52 17.33
C PHE A 579 0.26 -12.07 16.92
N LEU A 580 -0.31 -11.70 15.77
CA LEU A 580 -0.30 -10.34 15.25
C LEU A 580 -1.73 -9.88 15.01
N ALA A 581 -1.98 -8.58 15.19
CA ALA A 581 -3.20 -7.90 14.79
C ALA A 581 -2.88 -6.49 14.29
N THR A 582 -2.56 -6.37 12.99
CA THR A 582 -2.12 -5.11 12.39
C THR A 582 -2.61 -4.95 10.95
N GLY A 583 -2.18 -3.89 10.27
CA GLY A 583 -2.45 -3.71 8.83
C GLY A 583 -3.93 -3.48 8.55
N LEU A 584 -4.60 -2.66 9.37
CA LEU A 584 -6.05 -2.44 9.27
C LEU A 584 -6.45 -1.50 8.12
N ASN A 585 -5.49 -1.04 7.30
CA ASN A 585 -5.69 -0.33 6.03
C ASN A 585 -6.56 0.94 6.13
N GLY A 586 -6.40 1.70 7.22
CA GLY A 586 -7.21 2.90 7.49
C GLY A 586 -8.66 2.61 7.93
N GLN A 587 -8.99 1.35 8.22
CA GLN A 587 -10.33 0.88 8.63
C GLN A 587 -10.33 0.32 10.06
N GLY A 588 -9.41 0.79 10.92
CA GLY A 588 -9.20 0.28 12.26
C GLY A 588 -10.46 0.24 13.12
N VAL A 589 -11.21 1.35 13.15
CA VAL A 589 -12.48 1.47 13.90
C VAL A 589 -13.50 0.43 13.42
N SER A 590 -13.61 0.22 12.10
CA SER A 590 -14.53 -0.75 11.52
C SER A 590 -14.23 -2.19 11.93
N PHE A 591 -12.95 -2.55 12.16
CA PHE A 591 -12.54 -3.93 12.36
C PHE A 591 -12.10 -4.30 13.79
N ALA A 592 -11.70 -3.33 14.61
CA ALA A 592 -11.02 -3.59 15.89
C ALA A 592 -11.81 -4.53 16.82
N GLY A 593 -13.08 -4.22 17.13
CA GLY A 593 -13.90 -5.05 18.02
C GLY A 593 -14.10 -6.48 17.48
N GLY A 594 -14.41 -6.62 16.20
CA GLY A 594 -14.61 -7.92 15.56
C GLY A 594 -13.34 -8.77 15.47
N LEU A 595 -12.19 -8.17 15.11
CA LEU A 595 -10.92 -8.88 15.04
C LEU A 595 -10.42 -9.28 16.42
N GLY A 596 -10.61 -8.43 17.44
CA GLY A 596 -10.30 -8.77 18.83
C GLY A 596 -11.07 -10.01 19.30
N SER A 597 -12.36 -10.09 18.99
CA SER A 597 -13.19 -11.27 19.28
C SER A 597 -12.72 -12.52 18.53
N VAL A 598 -12.40 -12.39 17.24
CA VAL A 598 -11.92 -13.50 16.40
C VAL A 598 -10.57 -14.02 16.89
N LEU A 599 -9.65 -13.14 17.25
CA LEU A 599 -8.32 -13.51 17.72
C LEU A 599 -8.37 -14.14 19.11
N ALA A 600 -9.21 -13.61 20.01
CA ALA A 600 -9.42 -14.20 21.33
C ALA A 600 -9.96 -15.64 21.24
N GLU A 601 -10.96 -15.86 20.38
CA GLU A 601 -11.48 -17.21 20.10
C GLU A 601 -10.37 -18.14 19.58
N TRP A 602 -9.56 -17.64 18.64
CA TRP A 602 -8.47 -18.40 18.04
C TRP A 602 -7.41 -18.78 19.07
N ILE A 603 -6.97 -17.84 19.92
CA ILE A 603 -6.00 -18.10 20.98
C ILE A 603 -6.52 -19.16 21.96
N LEU A 604 -7.81 -19.11 22.31
CA LEU A 604 -8.42 -20.04 23.28
C LEU A 604 -8.71 -21.43 22.70
N SER A 605 -9.19 -21.49 21.46
CA SER A 605 -9.71 -22.72 20.83
C SER A 605 -8.76 -23.35 19.82
N GLY A 606 -7.66 -22.67 19.47
CA GLY A 606 -6.74 -23.08 18.41
C GLY A 606 -7.27 -22.88 16.98
N SER A 607 -8.50 -22.38 16.82
CA SER A 607 -9.13 -22.07 15.52
C SER A 607 -10.20 -20.98 15.69
N SER A 608 -10.60 -20.34 14.58
CA SER A 608 -11.69 -19.35 14.57
C SER A 608 -13.01 -19.96 14.07
N SER A 609 -14.14 -19.46 14.60
CA SER A 609 -15.49 -19.78 14.10
C SER A 609 -15.79 -19.24 12.70
N ILE A 610 -15.05 -18.21 12.25
CA ILE A 610 -15.21 -17.65 10.91
C ILE A 610 -14.01 -18.01 10.04
N PRO A 611 -14.19 -18.19 8.72
CA PRO A 611 -13.08 -18.32 7.78
C PRO A 611 -12.13 -17.12 7.87
N VAL A 612 -10.88 -17.37 8.24
CA VAL A 612 -9.84 -16.33 8.36
C VAL A 612 -8.81 -16.40 7.23
N ASP A 613 -8.92 -17.33 6.28
CA ASP A 613 -7.95 -17.59 5.20
C ASP A 613 -7.44 -16.34 4.48
N LYS A 614 -8.26 -15.31 4.31
CA LYS A 614 -7.89 -14.08 3.61
C LYS A 614 -7.33 -12.98 4.52
N LEU A 615 -7.25 -13.24 5.81
CA LEU A 615 -6.78 -12.34 6.89
C LEU A 615 -5.52 -12.87 7.59
N GLU A 616 -5.23 -14.17 7.46
CA GLU A 616 -4.05 -14.81 8.08
C GLU A 616 -2.71 -14.30 7.55
N LEU A 617 -1.65 -14.36 8.37
CA LEU A 617 -0.27 -14.00 8.01
C LEU A 617 0.28 -14.85 6.86
N THR A 618 -0.03 -16.14 6.92
CA THR A 618 0.46 -17.19 6.00
C THR A 618 -0.14 -17.08 4.60
N ARG A 619 -0.99 -16.08 4.33
CA ARG A 619 -1.41 -15.75 2.96
C ARG A 619 -0.29 -15.11 2.14
N PHE A 620 0.71 -14.53 2.78
CA PHE A 620 1.83 -13.91 2.10
C PHE A 620 3.08 -14.81 2.10
N LEU A 621 3.90 -14.63 1.08
CA LEU A 621 5.25 -15.17 1.04
C LEU A 621 6.23 -14.27 1.79
N PRO A 622 7.34 -14.82 2.31
CA PRO A 622 8.40 -14.02 2.95
C PRO A 622 8.94 -12.87 2.08
N LEU A 623 8.91 -13.02 0.76
CA LEU A 623 9.33 -11.99 -0.20
C LEU A 623 8.45 -10.72 -0.16
N HIS A 624 7.18 -10.80 0.24
CA HIS A 624 6.31 -9.63 0.35
C HIS A 624 6.60 -8.82 1.62
N SER A 625 7.26 -9.42 2.62
CA SER A 625 7.73 -8.71 3.82
C SER A 625 8.98 -7.85 3.54
N ASN A 626 9.43 -7.78 2.29
CA ASN A 626 10.55 -6.92 1.91
C ASN A 626 10.16 -5.43 2.05
N PRO A 627 10.89 -4.63 2.85
CA PRO A 627 10.54 -3.22 3.08
C PRO A 627 10.51 -2.37 1.81
N HIS A 628 11.36 -2.64 0.80
CA HIS A 628 11.32 -1.91 -0.46
C HIS A 628 10.09 -2.25 -1.30
N TYR A 629 9.68 -3.52 -1.33
CA TYR A 629 8.43 -3.94 -1.98
C TYR A 629 7.25 -3.21 -1.34
N LEU A 630 7.16 -3.24 -0.01
CA LEU A 630 6.08 -2.59 0.73
C LEU A 630 6.09 -1.08 0.54
N TYR A 631 7.25 -0.42 0.67
CA TYR A 631 7.40 1.03 0.50
C TYR A 631 6.89 1.51 -0.87
N LEU A 632 7.10 0.72 -1.93
CA LEU A 632 6.59 1.04 -3.26
C LEU A 632 5.10 0.74 -3.44
N ARG A 633 4.57 -0.32 -2.80
CA ARG A 633 3.20 -0.80 -3.00
C ARG A 633 2.18 -0.08 -2.13
N VAL A 634 2.48 0.19 -0.86
CA VAL A 634 1.46 0.68 0.10
C VAL A 634 0.82 2.03 -0.28
N PRO A 635 1.50 3.00 -0.93
CA PRO A 635 0.83 4.24 -1.35
C PRO A 635 -0.29 4.00 -2.38
N GLU A 636 -0.09 3.06 -3.32
CA GLU A 636 -1.14 2.69 -4.29
C GLU A 636 -2.32 1.99 -3.58
N ILE A 637 -2.06 1.23 -2.53
CA ILE A 637 -3.12 0.59 -1.74
C ILE A 637 -3.90 1.62 -0.90
N ALA A 638 -3.20 2.55 -0.25
CA ALA A 638 -3.83 3.62 0.52
C ALA A 638 -4.75 4.50 -0.35
N PHE A 639 -4.38 4.71 -1.61
CA PHE A 639 -5.23 5.42 -2.58
C PHE A 639 -6.60 4.75 -2.78
N ASN A 640 -6.69 3.44 -2.60
CA ASN A 640 -7.93 2.68 -2.76
C ASN A 640 -8.81 2.67 -1.48
N THR A 641 -8.42 3.31 -0.37
CA THR A 641 -9.15 3.23 0.91
C THR A 641 -10.62 3.65 0.85
N LEU A 642 -10.97 4.68 0.06
CA LEU A 642 -12.38 5.10 -0.12
C LEU A 642 -13.06 4.40 -1.30
N LYS A 643 -12.29 3.63 -2.09
CA LYS A 643 -12.78 2.88 -3.23
C LYS A 643 -13.17 1.47 -2.78
N ASN A 644 -14.10 0.88 -3.51
CA ASN A 644 -14.42 -0.54 -3.41
C ASN A 644 -13.86 -1.25 -4.65
N PRO A 645 -12.52 -1.45 -4.72
CA PRO A 645 -11.86 -1.90 -5.94
C PRO A 645 -12.46 -3.19 -6.47
N LEU A 646 -12.48 -3.33 -7.80
CA LEU A 646 -12.97 -4.54 -8.45
C LEU A 646 -12.07 -5.73 -8.10
N SER A 647 -12.64 -6.93 -8.13
CA SER A 647 -11.88 -8.16 -7.92
C SER A 647 -10.77 -8.37 -8.94
N SER A 648 -10.90 -7.80 -10.14
CA SER A 648 -9.90 -7.81 -11.21
C SER A 648 -8.89 -6.65 -11.15
N HIS A 649 -8.99 -5.76 -10.17
CA HIS A 649 -8.05 -4.63 -10.01
C HIS A 649 -6.60 -5.12 -10.00
N GLN A 650 -5.73 -4.43 -10.74
CA GLN A 650 -4.30 -4.74 -10.80
C GLN A 650 -3.49 -3.55 -10.34
N CYS A 651 -2.60 -3.80 -9.38
CA CYS A 651 -1.63 -2.79 -8.97
C CYS A 651 -0.55 -2.61 -10.04
N HIS A 652 -0.05 -1.39 -10.14
CA HIS A 652 0.95 -0.97 -11.12
C HIS A 652 2.35 -0.79 -10.49
N THR A 653 2.41 -0.62 -9.17
CA THR A 653 3.65 -0.50 -8.41
C THR A 653 4.21 -1.86 -7.98
N ALA A 654 5.50 -1.93 -7.67
CA ALA A 654 6.17 -3.14 -7.16
C ALA A 654 5.91 -4.41 -8.01
N ARG A 655 6.04 -4.29 -9.34
CA ARG A 655 5.85 -5.35 -10.34
C ARG A 655 7.15 -6.06 -10.72
N ASN A 656 7.03 -7.17 -11.44
CA ASN A 656 8.13 -8.02 -11.90
C ASN A 656 8.97 -8.62 -10.76
N LEU A 657 8.35 -8.92 -9.62
CA LEU A 657 9.04 -9.53 -8.47
C LEU A 657 9.40 -11.00 -8.74
N ARG A 658 8.49 -11.74 -9.39
CA ARG A 658 8.70 -13.11 -9.85
C ARG A 658 8.21 -13.22 -11.29
N THR A 659 9.01 -13.83 -12.14
CA THR A 659 8.69 -14.06 -13.55
C THR A 659 9.04 -15.49 -13.91
N SER A 660 8.32 -16.07 -14.88
CA SER A 660 8.79 -17.31 -15.51
C SER A 660 10.03 -17.01 -16.36
N PRO A 661 10.93 -17.98 -16.59
CA PRO A 661 12.08 -17.82 -17.50
C PRO A 661 11.71 -17.31 -18.90
N ILE A 662 10.48 -17.61 -19.35
CA ILE A 662 9.95 -17.23 -20.66
C ILE A 662 9.19 -15.89 -20.65
N HIS A 663 9.15 -15.17 -19.53
CA HIS A 663 8.36 -13.95 -19.37
C HIS A 663 8.64 -12.91 -20.47
N HIS A 664 9.91 -12.71 -20.83
CA HIS A 664 10.28 -11.77 -21.90
C HIS A 664 9.73 -12.22 -23.27
N SER A 665 9.79 -13.52 -23.58
CA SER A 665 9.20 -14.06 -24.81
C SER A 665 7.68 -13.90 -24.83
N LEU A 666 7.01 -14.09 -23.69
CA LEU A 666 5.56 -13.87 -23.58
C LEU A 666 5.20 -12.40 -23.74
N ARG A 667 5.97 -11.48 -23.13
CA ARG A 667 5.81 -10.04 -23.30
C ARG A 667 5.98 -9.64 -24.76
N ASP A 668 7.01 -10.14 -25.43
CA ASP A 668 7.28 -9.84 -26.84
C ASP A 668 6.21 -10.45 -27.77
N ALA A 669 5.55 -11.52 -27.34
CA ALA A 669 4.34 -12.07 -27.98
C ALA A 669 3.05 -11.26 -27.69
N GLY A 670 3.14 -10.18 -26.92
CA GLY A 670 2.03 -9.26 -26.63
C GLY A 670 1.28 -9.57 -25.33
N ALA A 671 1.85 -10.33 -24.39
CA ALA A 671 1.17 -10.63 -23.12
C ALA A 671 0.85 -9.36 -22.32
N VAL A 672 -0.40 -9.26 -21.85
CA VAL A 672 -0.85 -8.31 -20.83
C VAL A 672 -0.89 -9.05 -19.50
N PHE A 673 -0.16 -8.57 -18.50
CA PHE A 673 0.11 -9.29 -17.26
C PHE A 673 -0.71 -8.78 -16.06
N ALA A 674 -1.23 -9.72 -15.29
CA ALA A 674 -1.62 -9.55 -13.89
C ALA A 674 -0.51 -10.00 -12.95
N GLU A 675 -0.64 -9.65 -11.67
CA GLU A 675 0.24 -10.11 -10.60
C GLU A 675 -0.53 -10.97 -9.58
N ILE A 676 0.05 -12.11 -9.18
CA ILE A 676 -0.40 -12.85 -8.00
C ILE A 676 0.80 -13.42 -7.24
N MET A 677 0.86 -13.19 -5.93
CA MET A 677 1.98 -13.63 -5.07
C MET A 677 3.38 -13.34 -5.67
N GLY A 678 3.50 -12.17 -6.29
CA GLY A 678 4.69 -11.66 -6.97
C GLY A 678 4.86 -12.13 -8.42
N TYR A 679 4.12 -13.14 -8.89
CA TYR A 679 4.24 -13.66 -10.25
C TYR A 679 3.50 -12.82 -11.29
N GLU A 680 4.22 -12.46 -12.35
CA GLU A 680 3.64 -11.94 -13.59
C GLU A 680 2.94 -13.04 -14.39
N ARG A 681 1.63 -12.90 -14.60
CA ARG A 681 0.76 -13.89 -15.26
C ARG A 681 0.07 -13.29 -16.49
N PRO A 682 0.25 -13.84 -17.71
CA PRO A 682 -0.47 -13.39 -18.88
C PRO A 682 -1.99 -13.57 -18.70
N LEU A 683 -2.75 -12.49 -18.70
CA LEU A 683 -4.21 -12.53 -18.69
C LEU A 683 -4.77 -12.82 -20.08
N TRP A 684 -4.21 -12.16 -21.09
CA TRP A 684 -4.55 -12.24 -22.50
C TRP A 684 -3.41 -11.64 -23.34
N TYR A 685 -3.47 -11.78 -24.65
CA TYR A 685 -2.42 -11.37 -25.59
C TYR A 685 -2.93 -10.31 -26.55
N ASN A 686 -2.25 -9.17 -26.57
CA ASN A 686 -2.46 -8.07 -27.49
C ASN A 686 -1.35 -8.02 -28.54
N THR A 687 -1.65 -8.44 -29.76
CA THR A 687 -0.71 -8.39 -30.89
C THR A 687 -0.85 -7.11 -31.72
N ALA A 688 -1.78 -6.21 -31.38
CA ALA A 688 -2.03 -4.97 -32.13
C ALA A 688 -1.35 -3.77 -31.46
N SER A 689 -0.51 -3.05 -32.22
CA SER A 689 0.20 -1.83 -31.82
C SER A 689 -0.69 -0.59 -31.57
N ASN A 690 -2.02 -0.73 -31.61
CA ASN A 690 -2.95 0.40 -31.77
C ASN A 690 -3.65 0.83 -30.48
N PHE A 691 -3.47 0.14 -29.35
CA PHE A 691 -4.12 0.52 -28.08
C PHE A 691 -3.40 1.66 -27.34
N ASP A 692 -2.17 2.02 -27.73
CA ASP A 692 -1.40 3.12 -27.11
C ASP A 692 -1.83 4.52 -27.59
N GLN A 693 -2.75 4.64 -28.56
CA GLN A 693 -3.14 5.94 -29.15
C GLN A 693 -4.31 6.66 -28.43
N ASP A 694 -5.06 5.99 -27.54
CA ASP A 694 -6.30 6.55 -26.95
C ASP A 694 -6.14 7.08 -25.49
N SER A 695 -4.93 7.42 -25.06
CA SER A 695 -4.71 7.98 -23.71
C SER A 695 -4.56 9.51 -23.70
N ASP A 696 -5.60 10.22 -24.15
CA ASP A 696 -5.69 11.69 -24.16
C ASP A 696 -6.01 12.30 -22.76
N GLY A 697 -5.71 11.60 -21.67
CA GLY A 697 -5.94 12.05 -20.29
C GLY A 697 -4.64 12.22 -19.49
N PRO A 698 -4.61 13.07 -18.45
CA PRO A 698 -3.48 13.15 -17.52
C PRO A 698 -3.45 11.85 -16.69
N ARG A 699 -2.78 10.83 -17.20
CA ARG A 699 -2.44 9.63 -16.43
C ARG A 699 -0.92 9.48 -16.46
N LEU A 700 -0.35 9.09 -15.31
CA LEU A 700 1.06 8.69 -15.20
C LEU A 700 1.42 7.72 -16.35
N PRO A 701 2.67 7.72 -16.86
CA PRO A 701 3.08 6.81 -17.91
C PRO A 701 2.96 5.36 -17.42
N ARG A 702 1.82 4.72 -17.72
CA ARG A 702 1.55 3.33 -17.38
C ARG A 702 2.18 2.45 -18.46
N PRO A 703 2.96 1.41 -18.11
CA PRO A 703 3.31 0.39 -19.10
C PRO A 703 2.02 -0.26 -19.59
N SER A 704 1.77 -0.26 -20.90
CA SER A 704 0.56 -0.80 -21.52
C SER A 704 0.34 -2.30 -21.24
N ASN A 705 1.38 -2.99 -20.78
CA ASN A 705 1.34 -4.42 -20.46
C ASN A 705 0.68 -4.76 -19.11
N PHE A 706 0.19 -3.78 -18.33
CA PHE A 706 -0.40 -3.99 -16.99
C PHE A 706 -1.83 -3.47 -16.87
N SER A 707 -2.66 -3.65 -17.91
CA SER A 707 -4.04 -3.14 -17.98
C SER A 707 -5.07 -4.26 -18.17
N GLY A 708 -5.27 -5.07 -17.13
CA GLY A 708 -6.11 -6.26 -17.16
C GLY A 708 -7.56 -6.10 -16.68
N GLU A 709 -7.93 -4.94 -16.16
CA GLU A 709 -9.15 -4.77 -15.36
C GLU A 709 -10.43 -4.95 -16.18
N ASP A 710 -11.45 -5.50 -15.54
CA ASP A 710 -12.78 -5.62 -16.15
C ASP A 710 -13.47 -4.25 -16.18
N GLN A 711 -14.21 -3.98 -17.24
CA GLN A 711 -15.12 -2.83 -17.28
C GLN A 711 -16.38 -3.13 -16.46
N LEU A 712 -16.96 -2.09 -15.88
CA LEU A 712 -18.18 -2.21 -15.07
C LEU A 712 -19.45 -2.33 -15.91
N ILE A 713 -19.44 -1.71 -17.09
CA ILE A 713 -20.56 -1.66 -18.04
C ILE A 713 -20.04 -2.10 -19.40
N GLY A 714 -20.82 -2.93 -20.09
CA GLY A 714 -20.53 -3.32 -21.45
C GLY A 714 -19.36 -4.30 -21.58
N LYS A 715 -19.02 -4.66 -22.83
CA LYS A 715 -17.95 -5.61 -23.13
C LYS A 715 -16.59 -5.00 -22.77
N PRO A 716 -15.79 -5.68 -21.93
CA PRO A 716 -14.42 -5.26 -21.70
C PRO A 716 -13.60 -5.21 -22.99
N LYS A 717 -12.64 -4.29 -23.06
CA LYS A 717 -11.73 -4.12 -24.22
C LYS A 717 -11.01 -5.43 -24.62
N TRP A 718 -10.73 -6.30 -23.65
CA TRP A 718 -10.06 -7.58 -23.87
C TRP A 718 -10.98 -8.67 -24.48
N PHE A 719 -12.30 -8.49 -24.45
CA PHE A 719 -13.30 -9.50 -24.86
C PHE A 719 -13.06 -10.12 -26.24
N PRO A 720 -12.88 -9.34 -27.34
CA PRO A 720 -12.65 -9.92 -28.66
C PRO A 720 -11.32 -10.67 -28.79
N LEU A 721 -10.33 -10.36 -27.95
CA LEU A 721 -9.02 -11.02 -27.95
C LEU A 721 -9.11 -12.34 -27.19
N VAL A 722 -9.69 -12.32 -25.99
CA VAL A 722 -9.95 -13.53 -25.20
C VAL A 722 -10.89 -14.49 -25.93
N SER A 723 -11.86 -13.99 -26.70
CA SER A 723 -12.70 -14.82 -27.56
C SER A 723 -11.87 -15.65 -28.56
N LYS A 724 -10.86 -15.04 -29.18
CA LYS A 724 -9.96 -15.74 -30.12
C LYS A 724 -9.06 -16.74 -29.42
N GLU A 725 -8.54 -16.42 -28.24
CA GLU A 725 -7.76 -17.34 -27.41
C GLU A 725 -8.62 -18.55 -26.99
N TYR A 726 -9.83 -18.30 -26.50
CA TYR A 726 -10.81 -19.32 -26.17
C TYR A 726 -11.09 -20.25 -27.36
N SER A 727 -11.40 -19.70 -28.54
CA SER A 727 -11.62 -20.50 -29.75
C SER A 727 -10.38 -21.30 -30.14
N THR A 728 -9.19 -20.76 -29.93
CA THR A 728 -7.94 -21.48 -30.19
C THR A 728 -7.80 -22.72 -29.29
N CYS A 729 -8.10 -22.60 -27.99
CA CYS A 729 -8.12 -23.75 -27.10
C CYS A 729 -9.20 -24.79 -27.46
N ARG A 730 -10.34 -24.36 -28.04
CA ARG A 730 -11.44 -25.24 -28.43
C ARG A 730 -11.22 -25.96 -29.76
N GLU A 731 -10.55 -25.30 -30.72
CA GLU A 731 -10.51 -25.73 -32.12
C GLU A 731 -9.10 -26.10 -32.60
N ARG A 732 -8.05 -25.64 -31.90
CA ARG A 732 -6.63 -25.79 -32.28
C ARG A 732 -5.79 -26.20 -31.07
N VAL A 733 -4.74 -25.44 -30.76
CA VAL A 733 -3.90 -25.62 -29.57
C VAL A 733 -3.52 -24.26 -28.98
N GLY A 734 -3.83 -24.06 -27.71
CA GLY A 734 -3.40 -22.94 -26.89
C GLY A 734 -2.23 -23.33 -26.01
N LEU A 735 -1.28 -22.41 -25.81
CA LEU A 735 -0.21 -22.53 -24.82
C LEU A 735 -0.46 -21.52 -23.70
N ILE A 736 -0.60 -22.00 -22.47
CA ILE A 736 -0.88 -21.17 -21.29
C ILE A 736 0.28 -21.31 -20.30
N ASP A 737 0.84 -20.18 -19.86
CA ASP A 737 1.83 -20.15 -18.79
C ASP A 737 1.14 -20.34 -17.43
N MET A 738 1.38 -21.49 -16.81
CA MET A 738 0.85 -21.90 -15.50
C MET A 738 1.94 -21.90 -14.42
N THR A 739 3.10 -21.30 -14.69
CA THR A 739 4.28 -21.29 -13.81
C THR A 739 3.99 -20.79 -12.40
N SER A 740 3.01 -19.91 -12.24
CA SER A 740 2.64 -19.35 -10.94
C SER A 740 2.06 -20.34 -9.93
N PHE A 741 1.56 -21.52 -10.35
CA PHE A 741 0.95 -22.49 -9.43
C PHE A 741 1.96 -23.01 -8.40
N SER A 742 1.50 -23.26 -7.17
CA SER A 742 2.34 -23.79 -6.09
C SER A 742 2.68 -25.25 -6.34
N LYS A 743 3.93 -25.66 -6.13
CA LYS A 743 4.43 -27.01 -6.44
C LYS A 743 5.26 -27.54 -5.28
N PHE A 744 4.97 -28.75 -4.84
CA PHE A 744 5.66 -29.38 -3.71
C PHE A 744 6.25 -30.73 -4.11
N ASP A 745 7.49 -30.98 -3.68
CA ASP A 745 8.14 -32.29 -3.74
C ASP A 745 8.13 -32.87 -2.33
N ILE A 746 7.58 -34.08 -2.18
CA ILE A 746 7.44 -34.76 -0.89
C ILE A 746 8.08 -36.14 -1.00
N GLN A 747 9.06 -36.40 -0.15
CA GLN A 747 9.85 -37.63 -0.17
C GLN A 747 9.90 -38.24 1.23
N GLY A 748 10.10 -39.56 1.31
CA GLY A 748 10.19 -40.28 2.59
C GLY A 748 9.33 -41.54 2.63
N ALA A 749 9.54 -42.35 3.66
CA ALA A 749 8.83 -43.62 3.83
C ALA A 749 7.33 -43.42 4.15
N ASP A 750 6.99 -42.32 4.82
CA ASP A 750 5.65 -42.07 5.35
C ASP A 750 4.81 -41.14 4.47
N VAL A 751 5.22 -40.85 3.23
CA VAL A 751 4.49 -39.95 2.32
C VAL A 751 3.08 -40.44 2.04
N VAL A 752 2.91 -41.72 1.66
CA VAL A 752 1.59 -42.29 1.37
C VAL A 752 0.71 -42.32 2.63
N PRO A 753 1.16 -42.85 3.80
CA PRO A 753 0.41 -42.78 5.05
C PRO A 753 -0.02 -41.36 5.44
N LEU A 754 0.87 -40.37 5.30
CA LEU A 754 0.57 -38.97 5.60
C LEU A 754 -0.51 -38.42 4.66
N LEU A 755 -0.31 -38.53 3.34
CA LEU A 755 -1.24 -38.00 2.35
C LEU A 755 -2.59 -38.72 2.37
N GLN A 756 -2.62 -40.01 2.74
CA GLN A 756 -3.87 -40.73 2.94
C GLN A 756 -4.72 -40.16 4.08
N ARG A 757 -4.12 -39.53 5.08
CA ARG A 757 -4.85 -38.86 6.16
C ARG A 757 -5.17 -37.39 5.88
N LEU A 758 -4.36 -36.72 5.06
CA LEU A 758 -4.55 -35.31 4.71
C LEU A 758 -5.56 -35.11 3.58
N CYS A 759 -5.51 -35.95 2.55
CA CYS A 759 -6.40 -35.87 1.40
C CYS A 759 -7.69 -36.66 1.65
N SER A 760 -8.81 -36.25 1.08
CA SER A 760 -10.07 -37.04 1.11
C SER A 760 -10.14 -38.13 0.05
N GLY A 761 -9.39 -38.01 -1.04
CA GLY A 761 -9.32 -39.03 -2.10
C GLY A 761 -8.23 -40.06 -1.82
N ASN A 762 -8.33 -41.24 -2.45
CA ASN A 762 -7.32 -42.27 -2.30
C ASN A 762 -6.03 -41.91 -3.05
N ILE A 763 -4.93 -41.76 -2.31
CA ILE A 763 -3.59 -41.45 -2.82
C ILE A 763 -2.72 -42.71 -2.93
N ASP A 764 -3.15 -43.84 -2.34
CA ASP A 764 -2.46 -45.12 -2.47
C ASP A 764 -2.78 -45.76 -3.83
N CYS A 765 -2.12 -45.23 -4.86
CA CYS A 765 -2.28 -45.62 -6.25
C CYS A 765 -0.91 -45.95 -6.89
N PRO A 766 -0.88 -46.73 -7.99
CA PRO A 766 0.36 -47.05 -8.69
C PRO A 766 1.15 -45.81 -9.10
N VAL A 767 2.48 -45.90 -9.01
CA VAL A 767 3.40 -44.85 -9.49
C VAL A 767 3.11 -44.53 -10.95
N GLY A 768 3.08 -43.23 -11.28
CA GLY A 768 2.64 -42.74 -12.59
C GLY A 768 1.16 -42.33 -12.64
N THR A 769 0.43 -42.43 -11.54
CA THR A 769 -0.95 -41.93 -11.42
C THR A 769 -0.96 -40.51 -10.86
N THR A 770 -1.87 -39.67 -11.35
CA THR A 770 -2.16 -38.34 -10.80
C THR A 770 -3.55 -38.36 -10.19
N VAL A 771 -3.68 -37.88 -8.95
CA VAL A 771 -4.97 -37.84 -8.24
C VAL A 771 -5.35 -36.39 -7.99
N TYR A 772 -6.54 -35.99 -8.47
CA TYR A 772 -7.17 -34.74 -8.04
C TYR A 772 -8.00 -34.99 -6.78
N THR A 773 -7.67 -34.30 -5.70
CA THR A 773 -8.25 -34.50 -4.38
C THR A 773 -8.34 -33.20 -3.60
N GLY A 774 -9.08 -33.19 -2.49
CA GLY A 774 -9.12 -32.07 -1.55
C GLY A 774 -8.48 -32.43 -0.22
N MET A 775 -7.95 -31.43 0.48
CA MET A 775 -7.65 -31.51 1.90
C MET A 775 -8.71 -30.72 2.66
N GLN A 776 -9.25 -31.29 3.74
CA GLN A 776 -10.34 -30.69 4.51
C GLN A 776 -9.89 -30.23 5.90
N ASN A 777 -10.62 -29.26 6.45
CA ASN A 777 -10.58 -28.93 7.87
C ASN A 777 -11.54 -29.82 8.67
N ASP A 778 -11.53 -29.70 10.00
CA ASP A 778 -12.37 -30.53 10.89
C ASP A 778 -13.88 -30.36 10.66
N HIS A 779 -14.29 -29.24 10.07
CA HIS A 779 -15.68 -28.95 9.68
C HIS A 779 -16.05 -29.49 8.29
N GLY A 780 -15.13 -30.19 7.60
CA GLY A 780 -15.32 -30.76 6.26
C GLY A 780 -15.15 -29.76 5.11
N GLY A 781 -14.81 -28.51 5.40
CA GLY A 781 -14.57 -27.49 4.39
C GLY A 781 -13.20 -27.61 3.73
N TYR A 782 -13.04 -27.10 2.50
CA TYR A 782 -11.77 -27.21 1.78
C TYR A 782 -10.69 -26.29 2.36
N LEU A 783 -9.62 -26.89 2.90
CA LEU A 783 -8.36 -26.17 3.06
C LEU A 783 -7.78 -25.83 1.68
N THR A 784 -7.78 -26.80 0.76
CA THR A 784 -7.37 -26.65 -0.64
C THR A 784 -7.88 -27.83 -1.48
N ASP A 785 -7.98 -27.65 -2.79
CA ASP A 785 -8.00 -28.71 -3.80
C ASP A 785 -6.65 -28.76 -4.53
N LEU A 786 -6.20 -29.95 -4.94
CA LEU A 786 -4.86 -30.13 -5.52
C LEU A 786 -4.68 -31.45 -6.28
N THR A 787 -3.60 -31.46 -7.07
CA THR A 787 -2.92 -32.66 -7.59
C THR A 787 -1.49 -32.75 -7.05
N LEU A 788 -1.26 -32.26 -5.83
CA LEU A 788 0.02 -31.78 -5.25
C LEU A 788 0.61 -30.55 -5.96
N ILE A 789 -0.10 -30.07 -6.96
CA ILE A 789 -0.04 -28.70 -7.46
C ILE A 789 -1.27 -27.97 -6.93
N ALA A 790 -1.06 -26.83 -6.31
CA ALA A 790 -2.10 -26.06 -5.63
C ALA A 790 -2.17 -24.63 -6.21
N PRO A 791 -3.27 -23.89 -5.97
CA PRO A 791 -3.36 -22.48 -6.32
C PRO A 791 -2.16 -21.69 -5.80
N THR A 792 -1.77 -20.63 -6.52
CA THR A 792 -0.60 -19.82 -6.17
C THR A 792 -0.66 -19.24 -4.76
N VAL A 793 -1.86 -18.89 -4.30
CA VAL A 793 -2.11 -18.32 -2.97
C VAL A 793 -1.98 -19.32 -1.82
N GLN A 794 -1.81 -20.61 -2.11
CA GLN A 794 -1.67 -21.70 -1.13
C GLN A 794 -0.22 -22.06 -0.78
N GLN A 795 0.76 -21.40 -1.41
CA GLN A 795 2.17 -21.79 -1.36
C GLN A 795 2.70 -21.95 0.07
N VAL A 796 2.40 -21.02 0.99
CA VAL A 796 2.85 -21.10 2.38
C VAL A 796 1.93 -21.99 3.23
N ARG A 797 0.61 -21.75 3.17
CA ARG A 797 -0.37 -22.46 3.99
C ARG A 797 -0.34 -23.98 3.82
N LEU A 798 -0.27 -24.46 2.58
CA LEU A 798 -0.21 -25.89 2.33
C LEU A 798 1.08 -26.50 2.89
N ALA A 799 2.22 -25.80 2.74
CA ALA A 799 3.49 -26.27 3.28
C ALA A 799 3.45 -26.37 4.82
N LEU A 800 2.90 -25.36 5.49
CA LEU A 800 2.75 -25.35 6.94
C LEU A 800 1.77 -26.42 7.42
N TRP A 801 0.67 -26.64 6.70
CA TRP A 801 -0.30 -27.69 7.03
C TRP A 801 0.32 -29.09 6.97
N ILE A 802 1.04 -29.40 5.89
CA ILE A 802 1.72 -30.70 5.73
C ILE A 802 2.78 -30.88 6.83
N LYS A 803 3.59 -29.86 7.10
CA LYS A 803 4.62 -29.90 8.16
C LYS A 803 4.01 -30.07 9.56
N LYS A 804 2.92 -29.36 9.86
CA LYS A 804 2.20 -29.47 11.14
C LYS A 804 1.82 -30.92 11.40
N TRP A 805 1.10 -31.54 10.47
CA TRP A 805 0.58 -32.89 10.66
C TRP A 805 1.66 -33.98 10.54
N ALA A 806 2.69 -33.77 9.70
CA ALA A 806 3.84 -34.65 9.70
C ALA A 806 4.51 -34.69 11.08
N ASN A 807 4.69 -33.54 11.73
CA ASN A 807 5.26 -33.46 13.07
C ASN A 807 4.33 -34.05 14.13
N GLU A 808 3.04 -33.68 14.13
CA GLU A 808 2.07 -34.16 15.11
C GLU A 808 1.88 -35.68 15.04
N TRP A 809 1.90 -36.26 13.84
CA TRP A 809 1.80 -37.70 13.64
C TRP A 809 3.16 -38.42 13.60
N LYS A 810 4.26 -37.71 13.84
CA LYS A 810 5.64 -38.24 13.89
C LYS A 810 6.02 -39.02 12.61
N MET A 811 5.65 -38.47 11.45
CA MET A 811 5.89 -39.05 10.14
C MET A 811 7.26 -38.62 9.59
N ASN A 812 8.00 -39.57 9.01
CA ASN A 812 9.29 -39.32 8.39
C ASN A 812 9.13 -38.92 6.91
N ILE A 813 9.03 -37.62 6.69
CA ILE A 813 8.94 -37.00 5.36
C ILE A 813 9.87 -35.79 5.24
N GLN A 814 10.30 -35.53 4.01
CA GLN A 814 10.94 -34.29 3.60
C GLN A 814 9.99 -33.57 2.64
N LEU A 815 9.68 -32.31 2.96
CA LEU A 815 8.84 -31.45 2.14
C LEU A 815 9.67 -30.30 1.58
N GLN A 816 9.70 -30.16 0.27
CA GLN A 816 10.33 -29.06 -0.43
C GLN A 816 9.30 -28.29 -1.26
N ASP A 817 9.25 -26.97 -1.09
CA ASP A 817 8.57 -26.09 -2.03
C ASP A 817 9.47 -25.91 -3.26
N VAL A 818 9.01 -26.42 -4.40
CA VAL A 818 9.72 -26.39 -5.69
C VAL A 818 9.02 -25.46 -6.69
N THR A 819 8.16 -24.56 -6.20
CA THR A 819 7.36 -23.63 -7.02
C THR A 819 8.24 -22.83 -7.99
N ASN A 820 9.40 -22.37 -7.51
CA ASN A 820 10.37 -21.56 -8.26
C ASN A 820 11.36 -22.39 -9.08
N ALA A 821 11.36 -23.72 -9.00
CA ALA A 821 12.30 -24.58 -9.72
C ALA A 821 11.78 -24.96 -11.12
N PHE A 822 10.46 -24.90 -11.32
CA PHE A 822 9.80 -25.36 -12.55
C PHE A 822 8.95 -24.29 -13.21
N THR A 823 9.16 -24.14 -14.52
CA THR A 823 8.21 -23.51 -15.44
C THR A 823 7.10 -24.51 -15.72
N ALA A 824 5.85 -24.07 -15.72
CA ALA A 824 4.71 -24.94 -15.97
C ALA A 824 3.93 -24.43 -17.19
N LEU A 825 3.80 -25.25 -18.23
CA LEU A 825 3.07 -24.90 -19.46
C LEU A 825 1.92 -25.86 -19.68
N ASP A 826 0.71 -25.32 -19.82
CA ASP A 826 -0.48 -26.09 -20.20
C ASP A 826 -0.67 -26.02 -21.72
N ILE A 827 -0.60 -27.17 -22.39
CA ILE A 827 -0.76 -27.32 -23.84
C ILE A 827 -2.15 -27.88 -24.10
N VAL A 828 -3.05 -27.02 -24.55
CA VAL A 828 -4.50 -27.21 -24.45
C VAL A 828 -5.17 -27.19 -25.82
N GLY A 829 -6.03 -28.15 -26.10
CA GLY A 829 -6.91 -28.17 -27.28
C GLY A 829 -6.75 -29.42 -28.14
N PRO A 830 -7.64 -29.65 -29.12
CA PRO A 830 -7.65 -30.88 -29.92
C PRO A 830 -6.34 -31.14 -30.68
N ALA A 831 -5.65 -30.10 -31.15
CA ALA A 831 -4.39 -30.24 -31.88
C ALA A 831 -3.16 -30.48 -30.97
N SER A 832 -3.33 -30.38 -29.64
CA SER A 832 -2.26 -30.65 -28.68
C SER A 832 -1.65 -32.04 -28.86
N ARG A 833 -2.45 -33.05 -29.23
CA ARG A 833 -1.97 -34.42 -29.42
C ARG A 833 -0.96 -34.53 -30.55
N ALA A 834 -1.25 -33.89 -31.68
CA ALA A 834 -0.37 -33.90 -32.84
C ALA A 834 0.93 -33.17 -32.52
N LEU A 835 0.83 -31.98 -31.93
CA LEU A 835 1.98 -31.21 -31.47
C LEU A 835 2.85 -32.01 -30.49
N MET A 836 2.25 -32.56 -29.44
CA MET A 836 2.98 -33.32 -28.42
C MET A 836 3.59 -34.60 -29.01
N SER A 837 2.94 -35.26 -29.97
CA SER A 837 3.52 -36.43 -30.64
C SER A 837 4.75 -36.05 -31.47
N GLU A 838 4.71 -34.89 -32.15
CA GLU A 838 5.82 -34.39 -32.96
C GLU A 838 7.04 -34.02 -32.10
N VAL A 839 6.85 -33.22 -31.05
CA VAL A 839 7.98 -32.74 -30.22
C VAL A 839 8.57 -33.80 -29.30
N THR A 840 7.87 -34.92 -29.07
CA THR A 840 8.36 -36.02 -28.22
C THR A 840 8.76 -37.27 -29.00
N GLY A 841 8.32 -37.40 -30.26
CA GLY A 841 8.46 -38.63 -31.05
C GLY A 841 7.69 -39.84 -30.49
N LYS A 842 6.73 -39.63 -29.57
CA LYS A 842 5.93 -40.68 -28.91
C LYS A 842 4.45 -40.53 -29.22
N THR A 843 3.70 -41.63 -29.21
CA THR A 843 2.25 -41.59 -29.37
C THR A 843 1.58 -40.98 -28.13
N MET A 844 0.65 -40.05 -28.37
CA MET A 844 -0.11 -39.35 -27.34
C MET A 844 -1.59 -39.83 -27.27
N SER A 845 -1.83 -41.11 -27.57
CA SER A 845 -3.17 -41.70 -27.61
C SER A 845 -3.70 -41.96 -26.18
N PRO A 846 -5.03 -42.03 -25.97
CA PRO A 846 -5.58 -42.35 -24.65
C PRO A 846 -5.14 -43.72 -24.09
N ASN A 847 -4.83 -44.68 -24.96
CA ASN A 847 -4.34 -45.99 -24.55
C ASN A 847 -2.88 -45.93 -24.09
N GLU A 848 -2.06 -45.16 -24.80
CA GLU A 848 -0.66 -45.04 -24.45
C GLU A 848 -0.43 -44.04 -23.33
N PHE A 849 -1.10 -42.89 -23.30
CA PHE A 849 -0.95 -41.88 -22.25
C PHE A 849 -2.33 -41.45 -21.68
N PRO A 850 -2.94 -42.29 -20.82
CA PRO A 850 -4.29 -42.08 -20.30
C PRO A 850 -4.43 -40.76 -19.52
N SER A 851 -5.66 -40.23 -19.44
CA SER A 851 -5.96 -39.10 -18.56
C SER A 851 -5.59 -39.41 -17.10
N PHE A 852 -5.18 -38.38 -16.35
CA PHE A 852 -4.74 -38.51 -14.96
C PHE A 852 -3.53 -39.44 -14.77
N SER A 853 -2.65 -39.51 -15.77
CA SER A 853 -1.36 -40.17 -15.65
C SER A 853 -0.19 -39.20 -15.81
N PHE A 854 0.95 -39.61 -15.25
CA PHE A 854 2.21 -38.88 -15.18
C PHE A 854 3.31 -39.67 -15.89
N ARG A 855 4.17 -38.96 -16.63
CA ARG A 855 5.36 -39.52 -17.28
C ARG A 855 6.50 -38.54 -17.31
N GLU A 856 7.71 -39.07 -17.31
CA GLU A 856 8.91 -38.33 -17.70
C GLU A 856 9.23 -38.61 -19.17
N MET A 857 9.49 -37.55 -19.95
CA MET A 857 9.77 -37.66 -21.38
C MET A 857 10.65 -36.53 -21.89
N HIS A 858 11.28 -36.72 -23.04
CA HIS A 858 12.02 -35.67 -23.74
C HIS A 858 11.06 -34.82 -24.58
N ILE A 859 11.27 -33.51 -24.59
CA ILE A 859 10.57 -32.54 -25.41
C ILE A 859 11.64 -31.77 -26.20
N GLY A 860 11.67 -31.98 -27.52
CA GLY A 860 12.78 -31.51 -28.36
C GLY A 860 14.11 -32.07 -27.86
N LEU A 861 15.05 -31.18 -27.54
CA LEU A 861 16.39 -31.55 -27.05
C LEU A 861 16.47 -31.73 -25.53
N ALA A 862 15.44 -31.30 -24.79
CA ALA A 862 15.47 -31.27 -23.33
C ALA A 862 14.72 -32.45 -22.71
N GLY A 863 15.22 -32.95 -21.59
CA GLY A 863 14.52 -33.90 -20.74
C GLY A 863 15.44 -34.61 -19.75
N PRO A 864 14.87 -35.38 -18.80
CA PRO A 864 13.45 -35.70 -18.67
C PRO A 864 12.60 -34.51 -18.19
N ILE A 865 11.48 -34.27 -18.88
CA ILE A 865 10.43 -33.31 -18.52
C ILE A 865 9.25 -34.07 -17.92
N ARG A 866 8.72 -33.55 -16.81
CA ARG A 866 7.55 -34.11 -16.11
C ARG A 866 6.27 -33.69 -16.84
N VAL A 867 5.52 -34.64 -17.37
CA VAL A 867 4.31 -34.40 -18.17
C VAL A 867 3.12 -35.09 -17.51
N ILE A 868 2.03 -34.35 -17.33
CA ILE A 868 0.77 -34.83 -16.73
C ILE A 868 -0.36 -34.71 -17.75
N SER A 869 -1.12 -35.79 -17.94
CA SER A 869 -2.30 -35.84 -18.83
C SER A 869 -3.55 -35.27 -18.15
N VAL A 870 -3.48 -34.00 -17.75
CA VAL A 870 -4.54 -33.21 -17.13
C VAL A 870 -4.38 -31.74 -17.55
N THR A 871 -5.49 -31.04 -17.79
CA THR A 871 -5.54 -29.59 -18.01
C THR A 871 -6.44 -28.93 -16.97
N HIS A 872 -6.22 -27.65 -16.69
CA HIS A 872 -7.04 -26.91 -15.71
C HIS A 872 -8.35 -26.35 -16.29
N CYS A 873 -8.59 -26.57 -17.58
CA CYS A 873 -9.80 -26.14 -18.30
C CYS A 873 -10.67 -27.30 -18.78
N GLY A 874 -10.25 -28.54 -18.54
CA GLY A 874 -10.96 -29.76 -18.93
C GLY A 874 -10.92 -30.09 -20.43
N GLU A 875 -10.20 -29.32 -21.24
CA GLU A 875 -9.90 -29.66 -22.64
C GLU A 875 -8.83 -30.76 -22.72
N LEU A 876 -8.74 -31.42 -23.88
CA LEU A 876 -7.61 -32.32 -24.18
C LEU A 876 -6.30 -31.54 -24.05
N GLY A 877 -5.30 -32.12 -23.40
CA GLY A 877 -4.00 -31.49 -23.30
C GLY A 877 -3.12 -32.11 -22.23
N TRP A 878 -1.96 -31.48 -22.04
CA TRP A 878 -0.96 -31.91 -21.08
C TRP A 878 -0.36 -30.72 -20.36
N MET A 879 -0.09 -30.90 -19.08
CA MET A 879 0.72 -29.97 -18.30
C MET A 879 2.18 -30.44 -18.30
N LEU A 880 3.10 -29.55 -18.68
CA LEU A 880 4.55 -29.76 -18.72
C LEU A 880 5.24 -29.02 -17.56
N TYR A 881 5.84 -29.73 -16.60
CA TYR A 881 6.69 -29.15 -15.56
C TYR A 881 8.15 -29.25 -15.99
N ILE A 882 8.70 -28.10 -16.39
CA ILE A 882 9.98 -27.97 -17.06
C ILE A 882 10.99 -27.34 -16.09
N PRO A 883 12.14 -27.97 -15.81
CA PRO A 883 13.21 -27.32 -15.05
C PRO A 883 13.59 -25.98 -15.68
N ASN A 884 13.73 -24.93 -14.87
CA ASN A 884 13.93 -23.57 -15.39
C ASN A 884 15.17 -23.43 -16.29
N GLU A 885 16.22 -24.22 -16.07
CA GLU A 885 17.45 -24.20 -16.89
C GLU A 885 17.20 -24.50 -18.37
N VAL A 886 16.19 -25.30 -18.71
CA VAL A 886 15.85 -25.69 -20.08
C VAL A 886 14.51 -25.12 -20.57
N ALA A 887 13.83 -24.32 -19.75
CA ALA A 887 12.49 -23.81 -20.02
C ALA A 887 12.40 -23.01 -21.32
N GLN A 888 13.38 -22.15 -21.58
CA GLN A 888 13.43 -21.36 -22.82
C GLN A 888 13.52 -22.26 -24.06
N ASN A 889 14.38 -23.27 -24.03
CA ASN A 889 14.55 -24.19 -25.17
C ASN A 889 13.28 -25.00 -25.43
N VAL A 890 12.66 -25.56 -24.37
CA VAL A 890 11.40 -26.30 -24.51
C VAL A 890 10.30 -25.41 -25.08
N TYR A 891 10.19 -24.17 -24.58
CA TYR A 891 9.23 -23.20 -25.10
C TYR A 891 9.45 -22.91 -26.58
N GLU A 892 10.67 -22.60 -27.01
CA GLU A 892 10.99 -22.32 -28.42
C GLU A 892 10.65 -23.49 -29.33
N GLN A 893 10.96 -24.72 -28.92
CA GLN A 893 10.61 -25.93 -29.67
C GLN A 893 9.10 -26.14 -29.80
N LEU A 894 8.34 -25.85 -28.73
CA LEU A 894 6.88 -25.91 -28.76
C LEU A 894 6.28 -24.85 -29.67
N ILE A 895 6.83 -23.62 -29.68
CA ILE A 895 6.36 -22.54 -30.56
C ILE A 895 6.66 -22.88 -32.02
N GLU A 896 7.87 -23.35 -32.33
CA GLU A 896 8.30 -23.69 -33.68
C GLU A 896 7.43 -24.81 -34.27
N ALA A 897 7.35 -25.97 -33.61
CA ALA A 897 6.50 -27.08 -34.05
C ALA A 897 5.00 -26.70 -34.02
N GLY A 898 4.58 -25.97 -32.99
CA GLY A 898 3.20 -25.54 -32.79
C GLY A 898 2.67 -24.63 -33.89
N SER A 899 3.54 -23.89 -34.59
CA SER A 899 3.15 -23.02 -35.70
C SER A 899 2.37 -23.79 -36.78
N LEU A 900 2.79 -25.01 -37.10
CA LEU A 900 2.12 -25.89 -38.08
C LEU A 900 0.73 -26.35 -37.62
N HIS A 901 0.53 -26.42 -36.30
CA HIS A 901 -0.73 -26.85 -35.67
C HIS A 901 -1.65 -25.68 -35.32
N GLY A 902 -1.26 -24.45 -35.68
CA GLY A 902 -2.01 -23.23 -35.37
C GLY A 902 -1.94 -22.83 -33.90
N LEU A 903 -0.81 -23.11 -33.24
CA LEU A 903 -0.58 -22.74 -31.85
C LEU A 903 -0.69 -21.23 -31.65
N LYS A 904 -1.38 -20.83 -30.58
CA LYS A 904 -1.31 -19.45 -30.07
C LYS A 904 -1.10 -19.44 -28.57
N HIS A 905 -0.50 -18.37 -28.09
CA HIS A 905 -0.50 -18.08 -26.67
C HIS A 905 -1.92 -17.73 -26.21
N CYS A 906 -2.30 -18.28 -25.06
CA CYS A 906 -3.57 -18.02 -24.41
C CYS A 906 -3.32 -17.65 -22.95
N GLY A 907 -4.10 -16.73 -22.42
CA GLY A 907 -3.93 -16.22 -21.06
C GLY A 907 -4.95 -16.79 -20.06
N TYR A 908 -4.83 -16.33 -18.82
CA TYR A 908 -5.70 -16.74 -17.72
C TYR A 908 -7.17 -16.37 -17.93
N TYR A 909 -7.50 -15.38 -18.77
CA TYR A 909 -8.89 -15.07 -19.08
C TYR A 909 -9.50 -16.14 -19.98
N ALA A 910 -8.81 -16.63 -21.00
CA ALA A 910 -9.29 -17.77 -21.79
C ALA A 910 -9.50 -19.01 -20.90
N LEU A 911 -8.54 -19.31 -20.02
CA LEU A 911 -8.65 -20.37 -19.01
C LEU A 911 -9.90 -20.20 -18.11
N ARG A 912 -10.13 -18.99 -17.59
CA ARG A 912 -11.31 -18.66 -16.76
C ARG A 912 -12.61 -18.93 -17.50
N HIS A 913 -12.72 -18.57 -18.78
CA HIS A 913 -13.94 -18.78 -19.55
C HIS A 913 -14.17 -20.28 -19.84
N LEU A 914 -13.14 -21.02 -20.23
CA LEU A 914 -13.22 -22.48 -20.45
C LEU A 914 -13.65 -23.24 -19.19
N ARG A 915 -13.00 -22.96 -18.05
CA ARG A 915 -13.27 -23.68 -16.80
C ARG A 915 -14.68 -23.37 -16.27
N ILE A 916 -15.16 -22.14 -16.42
CA ILE A 916 -16.51 -21.75 -15.97
C ILE A 916 -17.58 -22.43 -16.82
N GLU A 917 -17.41 -22.49 -18.14
CA GLU A 917 -18.33 -23.25 -18.99
C GLU A 917 -18.37 -24.73 -18.61
N LYS A 918 -17.21 -25.35 -18.34
CA LYS A 918 -17.13 -26.75 -17.91
C LYS A 918 -17.53 -26.99 -16.45
N PHE A 919 -17.95 -25.95 -15.73
CA PHE A 919 -18.39 -26.03 -14.34
C PHE A 919 -17.29 -26.52 -13.37
N TYR A 920 -16.04 -26.15 -13.67
CA TYR A 920 -14.89 -26.40 -12.81
C TYR A 920 -14.78 -25.30 -11.77
N VAL A 921 -14.56 -25.68 -10.52
CA VAL A 921 -14.32 -24.72 -9.43
C VAL A 921 -12.88 -24.26 -9.40
N TYR A 922 -12.69 -23.13 -8.74
CA TYR A 922 -11.39 -22.61 -8.40
C TYR A 922 -11.35 -22.27 -6.90
N TRP A 923 -10.38 -22.81 -6.16
CA TRP A 923 -10.22 -22.48 -4.75
C TRP A 923 -9.87 -21.01 -4.53
N GLY A 924 -10.44 -20.42 -3.49
CA GLY A 924 -10.33 -19.00 -3.16
C GLY A 924 -11.35 -18.12 -3.89
N GLN A 925 -12.06 -18.67 -4.88
CA GLN A 925 -13.17 -18.02 -5.57
C GLN A 925 -14.49 -18.78 -5.36
N ASP A 926 -14.55 -20.04 -5.80
CA ASP A 926 -15.76 -20.86 -5.71
C ASP A 926 -15.77 -21.78 -4.49
N ILE A 927 -14.60 -22.27 -4.06
CA ILE A 927 -14.48 -23.15 -2.90
C ILE A 927 -13.46 -22.59 -1.88
N GLY A 928 -13.63 -22.97 -0.62
CA GLY A 928 -12.77 -22.55 0.48
C GLY A 928 -13.12 -23.26 1.78
N SER A 929 -12.58 -22.77 2.90
CA SER A 929 -12.74 -23.39 4.21
C SER A 929 -14.18 -23.46 4.72
N GLY A 930 -15.08 -22.62 4.19
CA GLY A 930 -16.51 -22.60 4.48
C GLY A 930 -17.39 -23.35 3.47
N THR A 931 -16.82 -24.10 2.53
CA THR A 931 -17.59 -24.89 1.56
C THR A 931 -17.12 -26.34 1.54
N THR A 932 -18.05 -27.29 1.46
CA THR A 932 -17.73 -28.73 1.53
C THR A 932 -17.81 -29.41 0.15
N PRO A 933 -17.14 -30.57 -0.04
CA PRO A 933 -17.34 -31.40 -1.23
C PRO A 933 -18.80 -31.78 -1.48
N VAL A 934 -19.60 -32.01 -0.44
CA VAL A 934 -21.02 -32.41 -0.58
C VAL A 934 -21.86 -31.26 -1.11
N GLU A 935 -21.70 -30.05 -0.58
CA GLU A 935 -22.36 -28.83 -1.08
C GLU A 935 -21.95 -28.50 -2.52
N CYS A 936 -20.70 -28.79 -2.88
CA CYS A 936 -20.19 -28.60 -4.23
C CYS A 936 -20.70 -29.65 -5.24
N GLY A 937 -21.36 -30.71 -4.79
CA GLY A 937 -21.70 -31.85 -5.65
C GLY A 937 -20.49 -32.68 -6.06
N ARG A 938 -19.42 -32.67 -5.27
CA ARG A 938 -18.15 -33.38 -5.49
C ARG A 938 -17.87 -34.50 -4.48
N ALA A 939 -18.89 -34.99 -3.78
CA ALA A 939 -18.75 -36.09 -2.82
C ALA A 939 -18.14 -37.36 -3.45
N PHE A 940 -18.34 -37.57 -4.75
CA PHE A 940 -17.75 -38.69 -5.50
C PHE A 940 -16.21 -38.65 -5.59
N ARG A 941 -15.57 -37.51 -5.29
CA ARG A 941 -14.10 -37.37 -5.19
C ARG A 941 -13.56 -37.67 -3.80
N VAL A 942 -14.44 -37.93 -2.84
CA VAL A 942 -14.10 -38.27 -1.46
C VAL A 942 -14.23 -39.78 -1.29
N ASP A 943 -13.18 -40.39 -0.77
CA ASP A 943 -13.17 -41.78 -0.35
C ASP A 943 -13.59 -41.84 1.12
N PHE A 944 -14.84 -42.26 1.38
CA PHE A 944 -15.40 -42.35 2.72
C PHE A 944 -14.98 -43.64 3.46
N ASP A 945 -14.35 -44.59 2.78
CA ASP A 945 -13.93 -45.85 3.39
C ASP A 945 -12.62 -45.70 4.19
N LYS A 946 -11.84 -44.65 3.91
CA LYS A 946 -10.59 -44.33 4.62
C LYS A 946 -10.78 -43.29 5.71
N GLU A 947 -9.79 -43.15 6.59
CA GLU A 947 -9.74 -42.11 7.62
C GLU A 947 -8.98 -40.87 7.14
N PHE A 948 -9.58 -39.69 7.28
CA PHE A 948 -8.99 -38.40 6.91
C PHE A 948 -9.62 -37.24 7.71
N ILE A 949 -8.94 -36.09 7.75
CA ILE A 949 -9.41 -34.90 8.46
C ILE A 949 -10.74 -34.41 7.86
N GLY A 950 -11.76 -34.19 8.70
CA GLY A 950 -13.08 -33.72 8.27
C GLY A 950 -14.07 -34.81 7.81
N LYS A 951 -13.67 -36.09 7.81
CA LYS A 951 -14.55 -37.22 7.45
C LYS A 951 -15.87 -37.22 8.21
N GLU A 952 -15.80 -37.09 9.55
CA GLU A 952 -16.99 -37.15 10.41
C GLU A 952 -18.00 -36.04 10.06
N ALA A 953 -17.52 -34.82 9.83
CA ALA A 953 -18.36 -33.70 9.44
C ALA A 953 -19.04 -33.95 8.07
N LEU A 954 -18.31 -34.49 7.11
CA LEU A 954 -18.86 -34.82 5.79
C LEU A 954 -19.86 -35.97 5.84
N GLN A 955 -19.62 -37.00 6.65
CA GLN A 955 -20.56 -38.11 6.82
C GLN A 955 -21.88 -37.63 7.42
N LYS A 956 -21.82 -36.81 8.48
CA LYS A 956 -23.02 -36.16 9.06
C LYS A 956 -23.77 -35.32 8.03
N GLN A 957 -23.05 -34.65 7.14
CA GLN A 957 -23.67 -33.84 6.07
C GLN A 957 -24.30 -34.70 4.98
N LEU A 958 -23.75 -35.88 4.66
CA LEU A 958 -24.40 -36.83 3.76
C LEU A 958 -25.73 -37.34 4.36
N ASP A 959 -25.74 -37.67 5.65
CA ASP A 959 -26.91 -38.24 6.33
C ASP A 959 -28.03 -37.19 6.50
N ARG A 960 -27.67 -35.96 6.88
CA ARG A 960 -28.62 -34.85 7.08
C ARG A 960 -29.06 -34.18 5.77
N GLY A 961 -28.28 -34.33 4.71
CA GLY A 961 -28.38 -33.54 3.49
C GLY A 961 -27.70 -32.17 3.60
N VAL A 962 -27.75 -31.39 2.51
CA VAL A 962 -27.15 -30.04 2.45
C VAL A 962 -28.23 -28.96 2.55
N ASN A 963 -27.88 -27.80 3.09
CA ASN A 963 -28.70 -26.59 3.04
C ASN A 963 -28.21 -25.61 1.95
N LYS A 964 -27.07 -25.90 1.32
CA LYS A 964 -26.44 -25.09 0.27
C LYS A 964 -25.98 -25.97 -0.88
N ARG A 965 -26.13 -25.52 -2.13
CA ARG A 965 -25.73 -26.27 -3.33
C ARG A 965 -25.06 -25.38 -4.38
N PHE A 966 -23.92 -25.83 -4.88
CA PHE A 966 -23.21 -25.17 -5.99
C PHE A 966 -23.97 -25.38 -7.30
N VAL A 967 -24.15 -24.30 -8.07
CA VAL A 967 -24.93 -24.28 -9.31
C VAL A 967 -24.27 -23.42 -10.39
N GLN A 968 -24.64 -23.69 -11.64
CA GLN A 968 -24.34 -22.86 -12.80
C GLN A 968 -25.60 -22.10 -13.21
N LEU A 969 -25.48 -20.81 -13.48
CA LEU A 969 -26.56 -19.89 -13.83
C LEU A 969 -26.27 -19.30 -15.20
N LEU A 970 -27.14 -19.58 -16.17
CA LEU A 970 -27.05 -19.00 -17.52
C LEU A 970 -27.97 -17.80 -17.60
N LEU A 971 -27.40 -16.61 -17.71
CA LEU A 971 -28.17 -15.36 -17.78
C LEU A 971 -28.88 -15.26 -19.13
N GLU A 972 -30.12 -14.83 -19.09
CA GLU A 972 -30.96 -14.60 -20.27
C GLU A 972 -31.07 -13.10 -20.54
N ASN A 973 -31.13 -12.71 -21.82
CA ASN A 973 -31.39 -11.33 -22.27
C ASN A 973 -30.42 -10.26 -21.72
N HIS A 974 -29.17 -10.63 -21.42
CA HIS A 974 -28.12 -9.66 -21.06
C HIS A 974 -27.57 -8.99 -22.33
N ASN A 975 -27.61 -7.66 -22.37
CA ASN A 975 -27.03 -6.86 -23.44
C ASN A 975 -25.57 -6.56 -23.13
N LEU A 976 -24.68 -7.17 -23.90
CA LEU A 976 -23.25 -7.06 -23.70
C LEU A 976 -22.69 -5.65 -23.88
N GLU A 977 -23.40 -4.69 -24.49
CA GLU A 977 -22.87 -3.33 -24.71
C GLU A 977 -23.32 -2.33 -23.63
N THR A 978 -24.51 -2.52 -23.05
CA THR A 978 -25.13 -1.51 -22.17
C THR A 978 -25.36 -2.00 -20.75
N ASP A 979 -25.38 -3.31 -20.52
CA ASP A 979 -25.69 -3.84 -19.21
C ASP A 979 -24.44 -3.94 -18.32
N PRO A 980 -24.60 -3.89 -16.98
CA PRO A 980 -23.51 -4.11 -16.06
C PRO A 980 -22.84 -5.47 -16.29
N TRP A 981 -21.51 -5.50 -16.28
CA TRP A 981 -20.73 -6.71 -16.52
C TRP A 981 -20.64 -7.58 -15.25
N PRO A 982 -21.05 -8.86 -15.29
CA PRO A 982 -20.93 -9.76 -14.14
C PRO A 982 -19.49 -9.94 -13.66
N GLN A 983 -19.27 -9.90 -12.35
CA GLN A 983 -17.97 -10.03 -11.69
C GLN A 983 -17.89 -11.23 -10.72
N GLY A 984 -19.02 -11.70 -10.21
CA GLY A 984 -19.11 -12.54 -9.01
C GLY A 984 -19.57 -11.73 -7.79
N GLU A 985 -19.98 -12.42 -6.73
CA GLU A 985 -20.52 -11.84 -5.49
C GLU A 985 -21.86 -11.10 -5.65
N GLU A 986 -22.58 -11.34 -6.75
CA GLU A 986 -23.92 -10.84 -6.99
C GLU A 986 -24.98 -11.74 -6.34
N PRO A 987 -26.08 -11.19 -5.81
CA PRO A 987 -27.12 -12.01 -5.20
C PRO A 987 -27.93 -12.76 -6.25
N ILE A 988 -28.33 -13.96 -5.85
CA ILE A 988 -29.22 -14.84 -6.58
C ILE A 988 -30.58 -14.77 -5.90
N TYR A 989 -31.63 -14.47 -6.66
CA TYR A 989 -33.01 -14.49 -6.21
C TYR A 989 -33.71 -15.74 -6.73
N ARG A 990 -34.57 -16.33 -5.89
CA ARG A 990 -35.50 -17.39 -6.23
C ARG A 990 -36.91 -16.93 -5.91
N ASN A 991 -37.80 -16.90 -6.90
CA ASN A 991 -39.19 -16.44 -6.74
C ASN A 991 -39.28 -15.08 -6.02
N GLY A 992 -38.40 -14.14 -6.39
CA GLY A 992 -38.33 -12.79 -5.80
C GLY A 992 -37.66 -12.68 -4.43
N LYS A 993 -37.24 -13.79 -3.80
CA LYS A 993 -36.55 -13.80 -2.50
C LYS A 993 -35.08 -14.13 -2.67
N LEU A 994 -34.21 -13.50 -1.87
CA LEU A 994 -32.79 -13.85 -1.85
C LEU A 994 -32.63 -15.34 -1.54
N ALA A 995 -31.83 -16.02 -2.35
CA ALA A 995 -31.59 -17.44 -2.29
C ALA A 995 -30.11 -17.81 -2.34
N GLY A 996 -29.19 -16.86 -2.48
CA GLY A 996 -27.76 -17.16 -2.48
C GLY A 996 -26.94 -16.10 -3.20
N TRP A 997 -25.72 -16.47 -3.58
CA TRP A 997 -24.73 -15.56 -4.16
C TRP A 997 -23.92 -16.23 -5.27
N THR A 998 -23.61 -15.48 -6.32
CA THR A 998 -22.62 -15.87 -7.32
C THR A 998 -21.23 -15.83 -6.68
N THR A 999 -20.35 -16.75 -7.09
CA THR A 999 -18.95 -16.78 -6.70
C THR A 999 -18.09 -16.21 -7.81
N THR A 1000 -18.32 -16.66 -9.05
CA THR A 1000 -17.55 -16.23 -10.22
C THR A 1000 -18.44 -16.12 -11.44
N ALA A 1001 -18.04 -15.27 -12.38
CA ALA A 1001 -18.74 -15.12 -13.65
C ALA A 1001 -17.77 -15.02 -14.83
N ALA A 1002 -18.22 -15.45 -16.00
CA ALA A 1002 -17.56 -15.23 -17.28
C ALA A 1002 -18.59 -15.32 -18.43
N TYR A 1003 -18.19 -14.95 -19.64
CA TYR A 1003 -19.02 -15.22 -20.81
C TYR A 1003 -18.80 -16.65 -21.31
N GLY A 1004 -19.86 -17.42 -21.51
CA GLY A 1004 -19.77 -18.71 -22.16
C GLY A 1004 -19.77 -18.53 -23.68
N PHE A 1005 -18.59 -18.52 -24.30
CA PHE A 1005 -18.47 -18.33 -25.75
C PHE A 1005 -19.15 -19.44 -26.56
N THR A 1006 -19.16 -20.68 -26.08
CA THR A 1006 -19.89 -21.79 -26.72
C THR A 1006 -21.39 -21.70 -26.39
N LEU A 1007 -21.73 -21.26 -25.18
CA LEU A 1007 -23.13 -21.14 -24.73
C LEU A 1007 -23.85 -19.88 -25.24
N GLY A 1008 -23.12 -18.86 -25.69
CA GLY A 1008 -23.66 -17.61 -26.22
C GLY A 1008 -24.26 -16.66 -25.16
N CYS A 1009 -23.96 -16.86 -23.88
CA CYS A 1009 -24.51 -16.06 -22.79
C CYS A 1009 -23.55 -15.94 -21.60
N HIS A 1010 -23.86 -15.06 -20.65
CA HIS A 1010 -23.13 -14.99 -19.39
C HIS A 1010 -23.40 -16.21 -18.51
N VAL A 1011 -22.34 -16.78 -17.98
CA VAL A 1011 -22.35 -17.92 -17.07
C VAL A 1011 -21.86 -17.43 -15.71
N CYS A 1012 -22.74 -17.48 -14.71
CA CYS A 1012 -22.38 -17.24 -13.32
C CYS A 1012 -22.36 -18.57 -12.56
N LEU A 1013 -21.32 -18.82 -11.78
CA LEU A 1013 -21.28 -19.90 -10.81
C LEU A 1013 -21.65 -19.33 -9.45
N GLY A 1014 -22.20 -20.15 -8.56
CA GLY A 1014 -22.58 -19.69 -7.25
C GLY A 1014 -23.22 -20.76 -6.40
N TYR A 1015 -23.72 -20.35 -5.24
CA TYR A 1015 -24.44 -21.22 -4.33
C TYR A 1015 -25.87 -20.75 -4.15
N ILE A 1016 -26.80 -21.69 -4.24
CA ILE A 1016 -28.18 -21.52 -3.78
C ILE A 1016 -28.30 -22.15 -2.39
N GLU A 1017 -28.88 -21.41 -1.47
CA GLU A 1017 -29.08 -21.73 -0.07
C GLU A 1017 -30.58 -21.87 0.26
N ASN A 1018 -30.85 -22.76 1.20
CA ASN A 1018 -32.13 -22.92 1.87
C ASN A 1018 -31.90 -22.85 3.38
N LYS A 1019 -32.83 -22.28 4.14
CA LYS A 1019 -32.71 -22.23 5.61
C LYS A 1019 -32.81 -23.62 6.24
N GLU A 1020 -33.54 -24.51 5.59
CA GLU A 1020 -33.71 -25.91 6.01
C GLU A 1020 -32.71 -26.82 5.28
N PHE A 1021 -32.17 -27.80 6.02
CA PHE A 1021 -31.36 -28.87 5.45
C PHE A 1021 -32.21 -29.80 4.57
N GLY A 1022 -31.56 -30.49 3.62
CA GLY A 1022 -32.25 -31.39 2.69
C GLY A 1022 -32.66 -30.71 1.38
N LEU A 1023 -31.88 -29.73 0.92
CA LEU A 1023 -32.06 -29.09 -0.38
C LEU A 1023 -32.02 -30.14 -1.50
N THR A 1024 -33.15 -30.29 -2.20
CA THR A 1024 -33.33 -31.33 -3.25
C THR A 1024 -33.12 -30.78 -4.66
N THR A 1025 -32.83 -31.67 -5.61
CA THR A 1025 -32.83 -31.34 -7.05
C THR A 1025 -34.18 -30.78 -7.51
N GLU A 1026 -35.28 -31.25 -6.93
CA GLU A 1026 -36.62 -30.75 -7.22
C GLU A 1026 -36.81 -29.30 -6.76
N PHE A 1027 -36.31 -28.95 -5.56
CA PHE A 1027 -36.31 -27.57 -5.07
C PHE A 1027 -35.60 -26.62 -6.04
N LEU A 1028 -34.45 -27.07 -6.57
CA LEU A 1028 -33.68 -26.31 -7.55
C LEU A 1028 -34.42 -26.17 -8.87
N ASN A 1029 -34.92 -27.27 -9.45
CA ASN A 1029 -35.53 -27.27 -10.78
C ASN A 1029 -36.89 -26.55 -10.88
N LYS A 1030 -37.63 -26.43 -9.77
CA LYS A 1030 -38.97 -25.80 -9.75
C LYS A 1030 -38.97 -24.29 -9.50
N GLY A 1031 -37.83 -23.69 -9.17
CA GLY A 1031 -37.73 -22.25 -8.89
C GLY A 1031 -37.63 -21.42 -10.17
N SER A 1032 -38.11 -20.18 -10.12
CA SER A 1032 -37.71 -19.13 -11.05
C SER A 1032 -36.55 -18.34 -10.44
N TYR A 1033 -35.49 -18.11 -11.22
CA TYR A 1033 -34.26 -17.52 -10.71
C TYR A 1033 -33.85 -16.27 -11.47
N GLU A 1034 -33.27 -15.34 -10.72
CA GLU A 1034 -32.72 -14.10 -11.24
C GLU A 1034 -31.36 -13.81 -10.59
N VAL A 1035 -30.44 -13.22 -11.34
CA VAL A 1035 -29.20 -12.62 -10.81
C VAL A 1035 -29.34 -11.11 -10.90
N GLU A 1036 -29.06 -10.41 -9.81
CA GLU A 1036 -29.11 -8.94 -9.78
C GLU A 1036 -27.72 -8.35 -10.02
N LEU A 1037 -27.55 -7.65 -11.14
CA LEU A 1037 -26.32 -6.95 -11.50
C LEU A 1037 -26.55 -5.45 -11.32
N ALA A 1038 -25.93 -4.84 -10.31
CA ALA A 1038 -25.99 -3.41 -10.04
C ALA A 1038 -27.42 -2.83 -10.07
N GLY A 1039 -28.36 -3.48 -9.38
CA GLY A 1039 -29.77 -3.06 -9.31
C GLY A 1039 -30.67 -3.55 -10.45
N LYS A 1040 -30.14 -4.17 -11.50
CA LYS A 1040 -30.93 -4.76 -12.60
C LYS A 1040 -31.00 -6.29 -12.46
N ARG A 1041 -32.20 -6.86 -12.48
CA ARG A 1041 -32.40 -8.32 -12.40
C ARG A 1041 -32.46 -8.97 -13.78
N PHE A 1042 -31.73 -10.06 -13.93
CA PHE A 1042 -31.68 -10.87 -15.14
C PHE A 1042 -32.17 -12.27 -14.81
N THR A 1043 -33.21 -12.73 -15.52
CA THR A 1043 -33.65 -14.13 -15.43
C THR A 1043 -32.50 -15.06 -15.81
N CYS A 1044 -32.40 -16.18 -15.12
CA CYS A 1044 -31.37 -17.16 -15.41
C CYS A 1044 -31.88 -18.60 -15.31
N LYS A 1045 -31.26 -19.47 -16.12
CA LYS A 1045 -31.45 -20.91 -16.04
C LYS A 1045 -30.43 -21.52 -15.09
N VAL A 1046 -30.92 -22.24 -14.09
CA VAL A 1046 -30.09 -22.99 -13.13
C VAL A 1046 -29.76 -24.38 -13.68
N ASN A 1047 -28.49 -24.76 -13.62
CA ASN A 1047 -28.04 -26.11 -13.90
C ASN A 1047 -27.20 -26.67 -12.73
N LEU A 1048 -27.39 -27.94 -12.41
CA LEU A 1048 -26.56 -28.70 -11.46
C LEU A 1048 -25.27 -29.25 -12.09
N HIS A 1049 -25.21 -29.25 -13.41
CA HIS A 1049 -24.09 -29.71 -14.21
C HIS A 1049 -24.01 -28.82 -15.46
N SER A 1050 -22.81 -28.67 -16.03
CA SER A 1050 -22.67 -27.98 -17.31
C SER A 1050 -23.53 -28.64 -18.39
N PRO A 1051 -24.26 -27.87 -19.22
CA PRO A 1051 -24.87 -28.38 -20.44
C PRO A 1051 -23.87 -29.11 -21.32
N THR A 1052 -24.35 -29.98 -22.21
CA THR A 1052 -23.47 -30.65 -23.18
C THR A 1052 -22.82 -29.61 -24.10
N LEU A 1053 -21.51 -29.40 -23.94
CA LEU A 1053 -20.73 -28.52 -24.80
C LEU A 1053 -20.24 -29.31 -26.03
N PRO A 1054 -20.54 -28.87 -27.27
CA PRO A 1054 -20.03 -29.53 -28.47
C PRO A 1054 -18.50 -29.46 -28.53
N MET A 1055 -17.82 -30.60 -28.47
CA MET A 1055 -16.35 -30.65 -28.64
C MET A 1055 -15.97 -30.79 -30.11
N PHE A 1056 -15.04 -29.97 -30.57
CA PHE A 1056 -14.34 -30.18 -31.83
C PHE A 1056 -13.23 -31.21 -31.60
N SER A 1057 -13.59 -32.50 -31.58
CA SER A 1057 -12.62 -33.60 -31.55
C SER A 1057 -12.29 -34.03 -32.97
N SER A 1058 -11.01 -34.24 -33.27
CA SER A 1058 -10.56 -34.82 -34.55
C SER A 1058 -10.92 -36.31 -34.71
N GLU A 1059 -11.34 -36.98 -33.64
CA GLU A 1059 -11.53 -38.45 -33.64
C GLU A 1059 -12.94 -38.90 -33.23
N HIS A 1060 -13.62 -38.20 -32.31
CA HIS A 1060 -14.95 -38.60 -31.80
C HIS A 1060 -15.84 -37.40 -31.43
N PRO A 1061 -16.81 -37.00 -32.27
CA PRO A 1061 -17.69 -35.84 -32.03
C PRO A 1061 -18.81 -36.09 -31.00
N GLN A 1062 -18.85 -37.26 -30.36
CA GLN A 1062 -19.85 -37.60 -29.34
C GLN A 1062 -19.15 -38.06 -28.06
N HIS A 1063 -19.58 -37.50 -26.93
CA HIS A 1063 -19.10 -37.72 -25.57
C HIS A 1063 -18.06 -36.71 -25.05
N TYR A 1064 -18.53 -35.49 -24.79
CA TYR A 1064 -18.25 -34.90 -23.48
C TYR A 1064 -19.18 -35.60 -22.49
N ARG A 1065 -18.64 -36.47 -21.64
CA ARG A 1065 -19.25 -36.67 -20.33
C ARG A 1065 -18.61 -35.60 -19.46
N PRO A 1066 -19.39 -34.72 -18.79
CA PRO A 1066 -18.84 -33.94 -17.68
C PRO A 1066 -17.99 -34.90 -16.86
N THR A 1067 -16.80 -34.48 -16.42
CA THR A 1067 -16.06 -35.18 -15.38
C THR A 1067 -16.92 -35.16 -14.13
N GLN A 1068 -17.89 -36.09 -14.12
CA GLN A 1068 -18.80 -36.44 -13.06
C GLN A 1068 -18.02 -36.94 -11.87
#